data_AF-A0A542ZQ59-F1
#
_entry.id   AF-A0A542ZQ59-F1
#
_cell.length_a   1.000
_cell.length_b   1.000
_cell.length_c   1.000
_cell.angle_alpha   90.00
_cell.angle_beta   90.00
_cell.angle_gamma   90.00
#
_symmetry.space_group_name_H-M   'P 1'
#
loop_
_entity.id
_entity.type
_entity.pdbx_description
1 polymer ?
#
loop_
_entity_poly.entity_id
_entity_poly.type
_entity_poly.pdbx_seq_one_letter_code
_entity_poly.pdbx_strand_id
1 'polypeptide(L)'
;MTEPYPTPGLQDVAQVVWQHVSTARWFADKGRGCHLARIVPLPWLHRSDDLAVRPELVEVRFDDGSEPHWYQALLAYARPETADAEGNLGRVDTAAAPGALTEGAPTPDHYVLADATRVPAAMTAVLDSFTDQTLSDNGPARLECHLVDDGYLHDRSGREADLSPVLFTGEQSNTSIMYGRTAMLKVFRRLEAGENLDIEVHRALVADAGAPVARLHGSVRVQIADGPEMDLAMLAEQLREPVNGWELAVSAASSNTDFSDHARGLGQALAQVHGALARAFDTSAVDGGTVAASMRTRLESVAGQVSELTPHREGLAGTFAALEGRPLPVQRVHGDFHLGQVLLSEDTWRIIDFEGEPLKSFAERRQLDAVWRDIAGMLRSFDYAGATATRSGADPDAASAWVDSCTDAFLDGYGAMVTPELRAYMADKAIYEVLYEARNRPGWLPIPMAAAAGLAAGSTKHMSSRTAPTATRVEPTDPTHEGGAMNEPIDPEPKRAIDAPSVDPRTWFGGLTGRDFEGFHTGGDTELWKRLGAHAVTVTDTDGRERSGVRFTVWAPNAREVRVFGDFNDWNGESHPMELIPGTGVWGIFVEDAHPGQVYKFKVHGADGRWVDKADPMARFAQSAPETGSIVTESHYEWNDADWLERRGRARHHAEPISIYEIHLGGWRRGKTYVELADELVEYVSWQGYTHVEFLPLAQHPYEPSWGYQVTGYFAPMSMFGTPDEFRYLIDRLHQAGIGVIMDWVPGHFPKDEWALGRFDGTALYEHADPRQGEQPDWGTYVFNFGRNEVKSFLVSNALYWIKEFHIDGLRVDAVASMLYLDYSREDGAWVPNMFGGRENLEAVDFLRYVNTHLYEREPGIMMIAEESTSWPGVTRPVDQGGLGFGFKWNMGWMNDTLSYIQREPVHRQYHHNDMTFAMVYSFSENFVLPISHDEVVHGKGSMINKVPEDDWRKFATLRAYYSFMWSHPGKQLVFMGCEFGQRSEFDESKGLEWWVSDLWGHRGLQLMMRRLNELYRQNSPLFELDNDAAGFRWINADDAGGNVFSYLRFDSQGSPMACLVNFSPVPRPVYRIGLPHDGPWRELFNSDAMDFHGTGEWHNNGWVQATDVPAYGLPASADVVVPPLGAVWLVPVRE
;
A
#
# COMPACT_ATOMS: atom_id res chain seq x y z
N MET A 1 -28.70 40.15 3.65
CA MET A 1 -27.42 40.56 4.26
C MET A 1 -26.95 39.39 5.10
N THR A 2 -26.19 38.50 4.46
CA THR A 2 -25.44 37.42 5.07
C THR A 2 -24.08 37.53 4.42
N GLU A 3 -23.06 37.81 5.23
CA GLU A 3 -21.70 38.12 4.80
C GLU A 3 -21.11 36.97 3.98
N PRO A 4 -20.35 37.25 2.90
CA PRO A 4 -19.54 36.22 2.27
C PRO A 4 -18.40 35.84 3.23
N TYR A 5 -18.02 34.56 3.23
CA TYR A 5 -16.76 34.09 3.80
C TYR A 5 -15.64 35.10 3.50
N PRO A 6 -14.74 35.40 4.45
CA PRO A 6 -13.64 36.33 4.18
C PRO A 6 -12.81 35.75 3.04
N THR A 7 -12.90 36.38 1.86
CA THR A 7 -11.93 36.18 0.78
C THR A 7 -10.56 36.40 1.43
N PRO A 8 -9.63 35.43 1.38
CA PRO A 8 -8.26 35.67 1.85
C PRO A 8 -7.76 36.94 1.17
N GLY A 9 -7.26 37.90 1.94
CA GLY A 9 -6.65 39.10 1.39
C GLY A 9 -5.51 38.72 0.46
N LEU A 10 -5.21 39.58 -0.52
CA LEU A 10 -4.05 39.37 -1.40
C LEU A 10 -2.79 39.20 -0.55
N GLN A 11 -2.06 38.11 -0.80
CA GLN A 11 -0.83 37.79 -0.07
C GLN A 11 0.40 38.32 -0.82
N ASP A 12 1.47 38.61 -0.09
CA ASP A 12 2.77 38.95 -0.68
C ASP A 12 3.35 37.71 -1.38
N VAL A 13 3.68 37.83 -2.68
CA VAL A 13 4.31 36.76 -3.47
C VAL A 13 5.54 36.20 -2.76
N ALA A 14 6.36 37.04 -2.13
CA ALA A 14 7.57 36.58 -1.47
C ALA A 14 7.28 35.72 -0.23
N GLN A 15 6.22 36.04 0.49
CA GLN A 15 5.77 35.25 1.63
C GLN A 15 5.22 33.90 1.19
N VAL A 16 4.41 33.86 0.12
CA VAL A 16 3.82 32.63 -0.41
C VAL A 16 4.90 31.71 -0.96
N VAL A 17 5.83 32.24 -1.76
CA VAL A 17 6.96 31.48 -2.30
C VAL A 17 7.83 30.94 -1.16
N TRP A 18 8.14 31.76 -0.16
CA TRP A 18 8.92 31.30 0.99
C TRP A 18 8.21 30.21 1.79
N GLN A 19 6.91 30.36 2.05
CA GLN A 19 6.12 29.36 2.73
C GLN A 19 6.10 28.05 1.94
N HIS A 20 5.88 28.12 0.63
CA HIS A 20 5.92 26.95 -0.25
C HIS A 20 7.30 26.27 -0.21
N VAL A 21 8.39 27.00 -0.42
CA VAL A 21 9.76 26.44 -0.43
C VAL A 21 10.15 25.88 0.94
N SER A 22 9.95 26.63 2.03
CA SER A 22 10.40 26.20 3.37
C SER A 22 9.62 25.02 3.93
N THR A 23 8.38 24.80 3.49
CA THR A 23 7.56 23.64 3.86
C THR A 23 7.74 22.47 2.89
N ALA A 24 8.17 22.73 1.65
CA ALA A 24 8.34 21.71 0.63
C ALA A 24 9.23 20.55 1.10
N ARG A 25 8.86 19.33 0.70
CA ARG A 25 9.56 18.10 1.07
C ARG A 25 11.05 18.13 0.72
N TRP A 26 11.39 18.70 -0.44
CA TRP A 26 12.74 18.80 -1.01
C TRP A 26 13.62 19.91 -0.40
N PHE A 27 13.10 20.69 0.55
CA PHE A 27 13.88 21.70 1.24
C PHE A 27 14.85 21.04 2.23
N ALA A 28 16.15 21.06 1.91
CA ALA A 28 17.17 20.30 2.64
C ALA A 28 17.60 20.93 3.98
N ASP A 29 17.22 22.18 4.24
CA ASP A 29 17.67 22.94 5.42
C ASP A 29 16.62 23.01 6.54
N LYS A 30 15.66 22.07 6.57
CA LYS A 30 14.65 21.98 7.64
C LYS A 30 15.32 21.83 9.00
N GLY A 31 14.89 22.65 9.97
CA GLY A 31 15.41 22.62 11.34
C GLY A 31 16.72 23.38 11.55
N ARG A 32 17.34 23.94 10.51
CA ARG A 32 18.44 24.90 10.63
C ARG A 32 17.88 26.32 10.68
N GLY A 33 18.39 27.16 11.59
CA GLY A 33 18.01 28.57 11.66
C GLY A 33 18.34 29.28 10.34
N CYS A 34 17.32 29.63 9.56
CA CYS A 34 17.45 30.25 8.26
C CYS A 34 16.29 31.20 7.94
N HIS A 35 16.52 32.11 7.00
CA HIS A 35 15.54 33.09 6.56
C HIS A 35 15.68 33.39 5.06
N LEU A 36 14.57 33.80 4.43
CA LEU A 36 14.55 34.29 3.06
C LEU A 36 15.43 35.55 2.94
N ALA A 37 16.46 35.50 2.10
CA ALA A 37 17.31 36.65 1.82
C ALA A 37 16.74 37.51 0.68
N ARG A 38 16.41 36.88 -0.44
CA ARG A 38 15.70 37.51 -1.58
C ARG A 38 15.12 36.46 -2.52
N ILE A 39 14.18 36.90 -3.35
CA ILE A 39 13.68 36.16 -4.51
C ILE A 39 14.15 36.87 -5.77
N VAL A 40 14.69 36.12 -6.72
CA VAL A 40 15.11 36.62 -8.03
C VAL A 40 14.16 36.05 -9.08
N PRO A 41 13.27 36.88 -9.66
CA PRO A 41 12.39 36.43 -10.72
C PRO A 41 13.18 36.14 -11.99
N LEU A 42 12.87 35.01 -12.61
CA LEU A 42 13.48 34.60 -13.87
C LEU A 42 12.57 34.95 -15.05
N PRO A 43 13.10 35.00 -16.28
CA PRO A 43 12.30 35.14 -17.48
C PRO A 43 11.13 34.15 -17.57
N TRP A 44 10.00 34.62 -18.10
CA TRP A 44 8.84 33.77 -18.38
C TRP A 44 9.18 32.65 -19.36
N LEU A 45 8.84 31.41 -19.00
CA LEU A 45 8.91 30.25 -19.91
C LEU A 45 7.73 30.24 -20.88
N HIS A 46 6.56 30.68 -20.40
CA HIS A 46 5.33 30.74 -21.19
C HIS A 46 4.40 31.86 -20.71
N ARG A 47 3.66 32.46 -21.64
CA ARG A 47 2.62 33.46 -21.37
C ARG A 47 1.47 33.34 -22.36
N SER A 48 0.26 33.21 -21.84
CA SER A 48 -1.01 33.30 -22.57
C SER A 48 -2.04 34.03 -21.69
N ASP A 49 -3.25 34.21 -22.22
CA ASP A 49 -4.35 34.85 -21.49
C ASP A 49 -4.89 34.00 -20.32
N ASP A 50 -4.52 32.72 -20.23
CA ASP A 50 -5.04 31.79 -19.22
C ASP A 50 -3.96 31.19 -18.32
N LEU A 51 -2.70 31.23 -18.78
CA LEU A 51 -1.56 30.64 -18.08
C LEU A 51 -0.27 31.42 -18.33
N ALA A 52 0.47 31.71 -17.26
CA ALA A 52 1.85 32.17 -17.35
C ALA A 52 2.75 31.32 -16.44
N VAL A 53 3.90 30.87 -16.93
CA VAL A 53 4.80 29.95 -16.22
C VAL A 53 6.18 30.56 -16.07
N ARG A 54 6.72 30.52 -14.86
CA ARG A 54 8.01 31.14 -14.52
C ARG A 54 8.65 30.49 -13.31
N PRO A 55 9.94 30.13 -13.37
CA PRO A 55 10.69 29.75 -12.19
C PRO A 55 11.11 31.00 -11.39
N GLU A 56 11.19 30.84 -10.07
CA GLU A 56 11.69 31.83 -9.13
C GLU A 56 12.92 31.26 -8.41
N LEU A 57 13.99 32.05 -8.30
CA LEU A 57 15.13 31.67 -7.48
C LEU A 57 15.00 32.24 -6.08
N VAL A 58 15.25 31.39 -5.09
CA VAL A 58 15.10 31.69 -3.67
C VAL A 58 16.48 31.60 -3.02
N GLU A 59 17.04 32.75 -2.62
CA GLU A 59 18.29 32.82 -1.84
C GLU A 59 17.95 32.68 -0.35
N VAL A 60 18.52 31.67 0.31
CA VAL A 60 18.31 31.36 1.72
C VAL A 60 19.60 31.60 2.49
N ARG A 61 19.53 32.37 3.59
CA ARG A 61 20.66 32.65 4.47
C ARG A 61 20.48 31.99 5.82
N PHE A 62 21.60 31.59 6.42
CA PHE A 62 21.64 30.89 7.69
C PHE A 62 22.06 31.80 8.82
N ASP A 63 21.45 31.61 9.99
CA ASP A 63 21.73 32.40 11.18
C ASP A 63 23.13 32.13 11.74
N ASP A 64 23.73 30.99 11.39
CA ASP A 64 25.10 30.61 11.74
C ASP A 64 26.17 31.30 10.86
N GLY A 65 25.77 32.11 9.88
CA GLY A 65 26.66 32.88 9.01
C GLY A 65 27.30 32.08 7.89
N SER A 66 26.82 30.86 7.61
CA SER A 66 27.30 30.07 6.47
C SER A 66 26.88 30.66 5.12
N GLU A 67 27.55 30.21 4.06
CA GLU A 67 27.23 30.58 2.68
C GLU A 67 25.76 30.33 2.34
N PRO A 68 25.12 31.22 1.54
CA PRO A 68 23.72 31.09 1.20
C PRO A 68 23.47 29.87 0.30
N HIS A 69 22.29 29.26 0.46
CA HIS A 69 21.80 28.23 -0.44
C HIS A 69 20.79 28.81 -1.43
N TRP A 70 20.78 28.26 -2.65
CA TRP A 70 19.85 28.65 -3.72
C TRP A 70 18.84 27.54 -3.95
N TYR A 71 17.57 27.91 -4.06
CA TYR A 71 16.48 27.02 -4.38
C TYR A 71 15.67 27.52 -5.58
N GLN A 72 15.03 26.60 -6.29
CA GLN A 72 14.12 26.92 -7.39
C GLN A 72 12.67 26.56 -7.03
N ALA A 73 11.78 27.53 -7.14
CA ALA A 73 10.33 27.33 -7.14
C ALA A 73 9.80 27.48 -8.57
N LEU A 74 9.27 26.41 -9.17
CA LEU A 74 8.67 26.46 -10.50
C LEU A 74 7.18 26.79 -10.36
N LEU A 75 6.77 27.99 -10.79
CA LEU A 75 5.44 28.53 -10.49
C LEU A 75 4.60 28.76 -11.74
N ALA A 76 3.29 28.61 -11.57
CA ALA A 76 2.29 28.91 -12.57
C ALA A 76 1.33 29.99 -12.04
N TYR A 77 1.08 31.01 -12.84
CA TYR A 77 -0.02 31.94 -12.67
C TYR A 77 -1.13 31.47 -13.59
N ALA A 78 -2.16 30.85 -13.02
CA ALA A 78 -3.23 30.19 -13.77
C ALA A 78 -4.58 30.75 -13.36
N ARG A 79 -5.59 30.67 -14.24
CA ARG A 79 -6.97 30.90 -13.79
C ARG A 79 -7.34 29.89 -12.71
N PRO A 80 -8.18 30.26 -11.73
CA PRO A 80 -8.66 29.32 -10.71
C PRO A 80 -9.23 28.01 -11.27
N GLU A 81 -9.80 28.04 -12.48
CA GLU A 81 -10.35 26.85 -13.14
C GLU A 81 -9.28 25.88 -13.69
N THR A 82 -8.04 26.34 -13.84
CA THR A 82 -6.90 25.60 -14.45
C THR A 82 -5.95 25.02 -13.42
N ALA A 83 -5.97 25.54 -12.19
CA ALA A 83 -5.19 25.03 -11.07
C ALA A 83 -6.04 24.06 -10.27
N ASP A 84 -5.52 22.87 -9.99
CA ASP A 84 -6.14 21.93 -9.06
C ASP A 84 -6.14 22.50 -7.62
N ALA A 85 -6.98 21.93 -6.75
CA ALA A 85 -7.08 22.39 -5.37
C ALA A 85 -5.78 22.16 -4.56
N GLU A 86 -5.00 21.13 -4.90
CA GLU A 86 -3.75 20.77 -4.21
C GLU A 86 -2.53 21.62 -4.65
N GLY A 87 -2.48 22.08 -5.90
CA GLY A 87 -1.39 22.90 -6.43
C GLY A 87 -1.57 24.40 -6.20
N ASN A 88 -2.75 24.85 -5.76
CA ASN A 88 -3.07 26.25 -5.54
C ASN A 88 -2.38 26.81 -4.27
N LEU A 89 -1.44 27.73 -4.46
CA LEU A 89 -0.70 28.41 -3.39
C LEU A 89 -1.42 29.67 -2.88
N GLY A 90 -2.47 30.13 -3.57
CA GLY A 90 -3.32 31.23 -3.15
C GLY A 90 -3.32 32.43 -4.11
N ARG A 91 -4.13 33.44 -3.77
CA ARG A 91 -4.20 34.71 -4.50
C ARG A 91 -3.12 35.66 -4.01
N VAL A 92 -2.31 36.16 -4.92
CA VAL A 92 -1.17 37.02 -4.60
C VAL A 92 -1.31 38.41 -5.22
N ASP A 93 -0.83 39.43 -4.51
CA ASP A 93 -0.73 40.78 -5.07
C ASP A 93 0.47 40.84 -6.02
N THR A 94 0.21 40.71 -7.32
CA THR A 94 1.23 40.85 -8.36
C THR A 94 1.79 42.27 -8.46
N ALA A 95 1.12 43.30 -7.92
CA ALA A 95 1.64 44.67 -7.87
C ALA A 95 2.65 44.89 -6.72
N ALA A 96 2.64 44.03 -5.70
CA ALA A 96 3.55 44.09 -4.54
C ALA A 96 4.82 43.23 -4.69
N ALA A 97 4.92 42.42 -5.75
CA ALA A 97 6.07 41.54 -5.99
C ALA A 97 7.37 42.34 -6.23
N PRO A 98 8.49 42.01 -5.55
CA PRO A 98 9.78 42.64 -5.80
C PRO A 98 10.26 42.33 -7.22
N GLY A 99 10.71 43.37 -7.96
CA GLY A 99 11.08 43.21 -9.37
C GLY A 99 9.87 43.25 -10.30
N ALA A 100 9.06 44.32 -10.18
CA ALA A 100 8.32 44.92 -11.28
C ALA A 100 7.76 43.92 -12.30
N LEU A 101 6.66 43.27 -11.93
CA LEU A 101 5.66 42.71 -12.85
C LEU A 101 5.03 43.84 -13.71
N THR A 102 5.84 44.68 -14.37
CA THR A 102 5.41 46.00 -14.84
C THR A 102 4.98 46.08 -16.29
N GLU A 103 5.18 45.05 -17.10
CA GLU A 103 4.57 44.97 -18.44
C GLU A 103 3.84 43.63 -18.68
N GLY A 104 2.50 43.70 -18.67
CA GLY A 104 1.60 42.60 -19.01
C GLY A 104 1.44 41.51 -17.94
N ALA A 105 1.68 41.83 -16.67
CA ALA A 105 1.52 40.87 -15.58
C ALA A 105 0.07 40.40 -15.41
N PRO A 106 -0.15 39.13 -15.03
CA PRO A 106 -1.47 38.61 -14.69
C PRO A 106 -2.10 39.46 -13.58
N THR A 107 -3.35 39.89 -13.77
CA THR A 107 -4.06 40.73 -12.80
C THR A 107 -4.57 39.87 -11.63
N PRO A 108 -4.41 40.30 -10.37
CA PRO A 108 -4.79 39.50 -9.18
C PRO A 108 -6.28 39.09 -9.14
N ASP A 109 -7.12 39.80 -9.88
CA ASP A 109 -8.55 39.53 -9.99
C ASP A 109 -8.88 38.26 -10.79
N HIS A 110 -7.93 37.76 -11.60
CA HIS A 110 -8.18 36.70 -12.57
C HIS A 110 -7.28 35.46 -12.42
N TYR A 111 -6.24 35.50 -11.59
CA TYR A 111 -5.24 34.44 -11.50
C TYR A 111 -4.94 34.04 -10.04
N VAL A 112 -4.57 32.77 -9.85
CA VAL A 112 -3.99 32.22 -8.62
C VAL A 112 -2.53 31.84 -8.89
N LEU A 113 -1.70 31.91 -7.86
CA LEU A 113 -0.35 31.34 -7.89
C LEU A 113 -0.45 29.85 -7.56
N ALA A 114 0.20 29.00 -8.35
CA ALA A 114 0.22 27.55 -8.18
C ALA A 114 1.63 26.98 -8.34
N ASP A 115 1.87 25.79 -7.79
CA ASP A 115 3.03 24.97 -8.15
C ASP A 115 2.85 24.45 -9.58
N ALA A 116 3.73 24.86 -10.50
CA ALA A 116 3.61 24.48 -11.91
C ALA A 116 3.72 22.95 -12.11
N THR A 117 4.35 22.24 -11.19
CA THR A 117 4.47 20.77 -11.24
C THR A 117 3.18 20.05 -10.88
N ARG A 118 2.12 20.80 -10.56
CA ARG A 118 0.74 20.32 -10.36
C ARG A 118 -0.25 20.81 -11.42
N VAL A 119 0.22 21.62 -12.38
CA VAL A 119 -0.62 22.15 -13.47
C VAL A 119 -0.16 21.53 -14.80
N PRO A 120 -0.88 20.55 -15.39
CA PRO A 120 -0.43 19.84 -16.60
C PRO A 120 -0.09 20.76 -17.79
N ALA A 121 -0.88 21.83 -18.01
CA ALA A 121 -0.59 22.82 -19.03
C ALA A 121 0.71 23.60 -18.74
N ALA A 122 1.04 23.81 -17.47
CA ALA A 122 2.30 24.44 -17.09
C ALA A 122 3.49 23.51 -17.28
N MET A 123 3.36 22.22 -16.97
CA MET A 123 4.39 21.22 -17.26
C MET A 123 4.67 21.14 -18.75
N THR A 124 3.63 21.08 -19.58
CA THR A 124 3.75 21.10 -21.05
C THR A 124 4.49 22.35 -21.53
N ALA A 125 4.13 23.53 -21.01
CA ALA A 125 4.80 24.78 -21.32
C ALA A 125 6.30 24.81 -20.92
N VAL A 126 6.68 24.08 -19.86
CA VAL A 126 8.09 23.92 -19.49
C VAL A 126 8.81 23.03 -20.49
N LEU A 127 8.22 21.92 -20.94
CA LEU A 127 8.80 21.09 -22.00
C LEU A 127 9.02 21.89 -23.28
N ASP A 128 8.03 22.68 -23.71
CA ASP A 128 8.09 23.51 -24.93
C ASP A 128 9.21 24.57 -24.89
N SER A 129 9.70 24.91 -23.69
CA SER A 129 10.81 25.84 -23.52
C SER A 129 12.17 25.26 -23.91
N PHE A 130 12.31 23.93 -24.01
CA PHE A 130 13.53 23.23 -24.43
C PHE A 130 13.76 23.36 -25.94
N THR A 131 14.14 24.57 -26.35
CA THR A 131 14.65 24.89 -27.67
C THR A 131 15.96 25.66 -27.50
N ASP A 132 16.80 25.74 -28.54
CA ASP A 132 18.04 26.54 -28.47
C ASP A 132 17.70 28.04 -28.50
N GLN A 133 17.48 28.62 -27.32
CA GLN A 133 17.04 30.00 -27.15
C GLN A 133 17.58 30.65 -25.88
N THR A 134 17.62 31.98 -25.87
CA THR A 134 17.90 32.77 -24.66
C THR A 134 16.69 33.62 -24.32
N LEU A 135 16.12 33.42 -23.13
CA LEU A 135 14.98 34.19 -22.61
C LEU A 135 15.48 35.31 -21.69
N SER A 136 14.92 36.52 -21.82
CA SER A 136 15.20 37.69 -20.98
C SER A 136 14.00 38.63 -20.97
N ASP A 137 13.67 39.22 -19.82
CA ASP A 137 12.46 40.05 -19.63
C ASP A 137 12.72 41.40 -18.93
N ASN A 138 13.85 42.05 -19.24
CA ASN A 138 14.37 43.27 -18.56
C ASN A 138 14.64 43.10 -17.05
N GLY A 139 14.50 41.88 -16.52
CA GLY A 139 14.82 41.50 -15.15
C GLY A 139 16.33 41.25 -14.92
N PRO A 140 16.71 40.88 -13.68
CA PRO A 140 18.11 40.68 -13.29
C PRO A 140 18.71 39.35 -13.77
N ALA A 141 17.98 38.53 -14.55
CA ALA A 141 18.42 37.21 -14.98
C ALA A 141 18.10 36.93 -16.47
N ARG A 142 18.88 36.03 -17.06
CA ARG A 142 18.63 35.43 -18.38
C ARG A 142 18.59 33.90 -18.27
N LEU A 143 17.73 33.25 -19.06
CA LEU A 143 17.70 31.79 -19.18
C LEU A 143 18.28 31.37 -20.52
N GLU A 144 19.16 30.39 -20.50
CA GLU A 144 19.72 29.74 -21.68
C GLU A 144 19.12 28.32 -21.74
N CYS A 145 18.20 28.12 -22.68
CA CYS A 145 17.60 26.82 -22.95
C CYS A 145 18.40 26.15 -24.05
N HIS A 146 18.74 24.88 -23.85
CA HIS A 146 19.54 24.09 -24.78
C HIS A 146 18.81 22.80 -25.13
N LEU A 147 18.69 22.52 -26.42
CA LEU A 147 18.17 21.27 -26.96
C LEU A 147 19.30 20.52 -27.65
N VAL A 148 19.68 19.37 -27.07
CA VAL A 148 20.74 18.49 -27.59
C VAL A 148 20.18 17.55 -28.66
N ASP A 149 18.99 16.99 -28.42
CA ASP A 149 18.36 16.00 -29.29
C ASP A 149 16.83 16.06 -29.13
N ASP A 150 16.11 16.13 -30.26
CA ASP A 150 14.64 16.17 -30.32
C ASP A 150 14.01 14.78 -30.52
N GLY A 151 14.80 13.72 -30.36
CA GLY A 151 14.37 12.33 -30.58
C GLY A 151 13.21 11.90 -29.69
N TYR A 152 12.98 12.59 -28.57
CA TYR A 152 11.83 12.34 -27.69
C TYR A 152 10.48 12.71 -28.30
N LEU A 153 10.45 13.55 -29.34
CA LEU A 153 9.22 13.94 -30.04
C LEU A 153 8.61 12.78 -30.84
N HIS A 154 9.35 11.69 -31.03
CA HIS A 154 8.89 10.53 -31.78
C HIS A 154 8.99 9.26 -30.92
N ASP A 155 7.96 8.41 -30.99
CA ASP A 155 7.99 7.07 -30.45
C ASP A 155 8.93 6.16 -31.26
N ARG A 156 9.15 4.93 -30.78
CA ARG A 156 10.03 3.96 -31.44
C ARG A 156 9.58 3.51 -32.83
N SER A 157 8.31 3.74 -33.17
CA SER A 157 7.78 3.47 -34.52
C SER A 157 7.97 4.65 -35.47
N GLY A 158 8.57 5.74 -35.00
CA GLY A 158 8.78 6.99 -35.74
C GLY A 158 7.52 7.85 -35.84
N ARG A 159 6.48 7.58 -35.04
CA ARG A 159 5.28 8.43 -34.95
C ARG A 159 5.47 9.47 -33.87
N GLU A 160 4.74 10.57 -33.95
CA GLU A 160 4.71 11.60 -32.91
C GLU A 160 4.38 10.98 -31.53
N ALA A 161 5.21 11.27 -30.53
CA ALA A 161 5.05 10.75 -29.18
C ALA A 161 3.92 11.46 -28.45
N ASP A 162 3.15 10.72 -27.65
CA ASP A 162 2.27 11.33 -26.65
C ASP A 162 3.15 11.86 -25.52
N LEU A 163 3.20 13.18 -25.36
CA LEU A 163 4.01 13.88 -24.37
C LEU A 163 3.15 14.39 -23.20
N SER A 164 2.03 13.72 -22.92
CA SER A 164 1.22 14.04 -21.74
C SER A 164 2.07 13.97 -20.46
N PRO A 165 2.13 15.06 -19.65
CA PRO A 165 2.98 15.11 -18.46
C PRO A 165 2.39 14.31 -17.30
N VAL A 166 3.24 13.57 -16.60
CA VAL A 166 2.91 12.88 -15.35
C VAL A 166 3.99 13.20 -14.32
N LEU A 167 3.59 13.78 -13.19
CA LEU A 167 4.49 14.01 -12.07
C LEU A 167 4.92 12.67 -11.46
N PHE A 168 6.23 12.45 -11.33
CA PHE A 168 6.74 11.30 -10.59
C PHE A 168 6.55 11.54 -9.08
N THR A 169 5.81 10.66 -8.42
CA THR A 169 5.43 10.80 -7.01
C THR A 169 6.37 10.07 -6.04
N GLY A 170 7.44 9.46 -6.53
CA GLY A 170 8.44 8.78 -5.70
C GLY A 170 9.37 9.71 -4.94
N GLU A 171 10.06 9.17 -3.93
CA GLU A 171 10.95 9.91 -3.05
C GLU A 171 12.19 10.46 -3.78
N GLN A 172 12.26 11.78 -4.01
CA GLN A 172 13.42 12.42 -4.67
C GLN A 172 13.74 13.79 -4.06
N SER A 173 15.03 14.18 -4.11
CA SER A 173 15.55 15.51 -3.76
C SER A 173 15.21 16.57 -4.82
N ASN A 174 15.02 16.12 -6.06
CA ASN A 174 14.62 16.90 -7.21
C ASN A 174 13.20 16.48 -7.66
N THR A 175 12.53 17.29 -8.47
CA THR A 175 11.20 16.92 -8.99
C THR A 175 11.34 16.35 -10.40
N SER A 176 10.83 15.15 -10.63
CA SER A 176 10.83 14.52 -11.96
C SER A 176 9.44 14.54 -12.59
N ILE A 177 9.37 14.92 -13.87
CA ILE A 177 8.14 14.90 -14.67
C ILE A 177 8.39 14.00 -15.88
N MET A 178 7.56 12.98 -16.05
CA MET A 178 7.60 12.09 -17.22
C MET A 178 6.72 12.68 -18.32
N TYR A 179 7.21 12.68 -19.55
CA TYR A 179 6.44 13.05 -20.74
C TYR A 179 6.26 11.80 -21.60
N GLY A 180 5.10 11.16 -21.44
CA GLY A 180 4.81 9.87 -22.02
C GLY A 180 5.86 8.81 -21.71
N ARG A 181 6.36 8.16 -22.76
CA ARG A 181 7.35 7.06 -22.68
C ARG A 181 8.71 7.40 -23.29
N THR A 182 8.96 8.67 -23.60
CA THR A 182 10.14 9.08 -24.37
C THR A 182 11.04 10.04 -23.61
N ALA A 183 10.51 10.93 -22.76
CA ALA A 183 11.31 11.89 -22.02
C ALA A 183 10.96 12.00 -20.53
N MET A 184 11.97 12.39 -19.74
CA MET A 184 11.89 12.70 -18.32
C MET A 184 12.59 14.04 -18.06
N LEU A 185 11.90 14.97 -17.43
CA LEU A 185 12.45 16.23 -16.97
C LEU A 185 12.76 16.15 -15.49
N LYS A 186 14.03 16.31 -15.13
CA LYS A 186 14.50 16.49 -13.75
C LYS A 186 14.63 17.99 -13.47
N VAL A 187 13.77 18.53 -12.61
CA VAL A 187 13.78 19.91 -12.14
C VAL A 187 14.63 19.98 -10.88
N PHE A 188 15.76 20.68 -10.96
CA PHE A 188 16.66 20.84 -9.83
C PHE A 188 16.04 21.79 -8.80
N ARG A 189 15.93 21.32 -7.55
CA ARG A 189 15.26 22.07 -6.47
C ARG A 189 16.24 22.85 -5.62
N ARG A 190 17.37 22.24 -5.28
CA ARG A 190 18.53 22.93 -4.69
C ARG A 190 19.55 23.16 -5.80
N LEU A 191 19.96 24.40 -5.96
CA LEU A 191 20.83 24.84 -7.04
C LEU A 191 22.25 25.09 -6.55
N GLU A 192 23.21 24.86 -7.43
CA GLU A 192 24.63 25.01 -7.16
C GLU A 192 25.26 25.92 -8.22
N ALA A 193 26.26 26.70 -7.79
CA ALA A 193 26.96 27.64 -8.67
C ALA A 193 27.82 26.93 -9.73
N GLY A 194 27.61 27.28 -10.99
CA GLY A 194 28.22 26.70 -12.17
C GLY A 194 27.38 25.56 -12.75
N GLU A 195 28.00 24.77 -13.61
CA GLU A 195 27.33 23.65 -14.29
C GLU A 195 27.00 22.50 -13.32
N ASN A 196 25.75 22.02 -13.35
CA ASN A 196 25.32 20.88 -12.54
C ASN A 196 26.08 19.62 -12.97
N LEU A 197 26.55 18.85 -11.97
CA LEU A 197 27.36 17.64 -12.18
C LEU A 197 26.65 16.59 -13.03
N ASP A 198 25.35 16.40 -12.80
CA ASP A 198 24.54 15.43 -13.54
C ASP A 198 24.54 15.81 -15.02
N ILE A 199 24.33 17.09 -15.36
CA ILE A 199 24.39 17.55 -16.77
C ILE A 199 25.81 17.40 -17.36
N GLU A 200 26.85 17.86 -16.66
CA GLU A 200 28.24 17.84 -17.15
C GLU A 200 28.68 16.42 -17.50
N VAL A 201 28.47 15.49 -16.56
CA VAL A 201 28.88 14.10 -16.64
C VAL A 201 28.05 13.36 -17.69
N HIS A 202 26.73 13.56 -17.67
CA HIS A 202 25.83 12.88 -18.61
C HIS A 202 26.08 13.32 -20.05
N ARG A 203 26.36 14.61 -20.28
CA ARG A 203 26.76 15.12 -21.62
C ARG A 203 28.06 14.47 -22.09
N ALA A 204 29.05 14.36 -21.22
CA ALA A 204 30.33 13.71 -21.54
C ALA A 204 30.15 12.21 -21.86
N LEU A 205 29.29 11.52 -21.12
CA LEU A 205 29.02 10.09 -21.31
C LEU A 205 28.24 9.81 -22.61
N VAL A 206 27.23 10.63 -22.93
CA VAL A 206 26.44 10.48 -24.17
C VAL A 206 27.29 10.67 -25.42
N ALA A 207 28.37 11.46 -25.35
CA ALA A 207 29.30 11.64 -26.46
C ALA A 207 30.13 10.36 -26.77
N ASP A 208 30.22 9.42 -25.83
CA ASP A 208 30.93 8.15 -26.00
C ASP A 208 29.91 7.04 -26.37
N ALA A 209 29.94 6.61 -27.63
CA ALA A 209 29.03 5.62 -28.17
C ALA A 209 29.21 4.25 -27.48
N GLY A 210 28.45 4.02 -26.42
CA GLY A 210 28.52 2.81 -25.60
C GLY A 210 28.38 3.05 -24.10
N ALA A 211 28.38 4.30 -23.63
CA ALA A 211 28.15 4.59 -22.22
C ALA A 211 26.74 4.12 -21.78
N PRO A 212 26.62 3.37 -20.67
CA PRO A 212 25.36 2.83 -20.17
C PRO A 212 24.57 3.89 -19.39
N VAL A 213 24.20 4.99 -20.05
CA VAL A 213 23.36 6.06 -19.47
C VAL A 213 22.16 6.32 -20.38
N ALA A 214 21.12 6.97 -19.85
CA ALA A 214 20.02 7.49 -20.65
C ALA A 214 20.53 8.54 -21.66
N ARG A 215 19.82 8.86 -22.74
CA ARG A 215 20.20 10.02 -23.56
C ARG A 215 19.89 11.33 -22.84
N LEU A 216 20.67 12.37 -23.11
CA LEU A 216 20.39 13.74 -22.70
C LEU A 216 19.73 14.48 -23.88
N HIS A 217 18.50 14.95 -23.69
CA HIS A 217 17.76 15.72 -24.69
C HIS A 217 17.96 17.22 -24.54
N GLY A 218 18.21 17.74 -23.35
CA GLY A 218 18.44 19.17 -23.16
C GLY A 218 18.68 19.61 -21.72
N SER A 219 18.93 20.91 -21.53
CA SER A 219 19.12 21.52 -20.20
C SER A 219 18.71 22.99 -20.20
N VAL A 220 18.35 23.52 -19.03
CA VAL A 220 18.06 24.94 -18.84
C VAL A 220 19.03 25.54 -17.83
N ARG A 221 19.74 26.60 -18.22
CA ARG A 221 20.69 27.34 -17.39
C ARG A 221 20.18 28.75 -17.09
N VAL A 222 20.52 29.28 -15.93
CA VAL A 222 20.29 30.67 -15.54
C VAL A 222 21.61 31.41 -15.34
N GLN A 223 21.66 32.66 -15.80
CA GLN A 223 22.68 33.63 -15.42
C GLN A 223 22.01 34.83 -14.76
N ILE A 224 22.40 35.13 -13.52
CA ILE A 224 21.95 36.30 -12.76
C ILE A 224 23.00 37.41 -12.88
N ALA A 225 22.60 38.68 -13.04
CA ALA A 225 23.51 39.81 -13.27
C ALA A 225 24.54 40.02 -12.14
N ASP A 226 24.12 39.84 -10.88
CA ASP A 226 24.96 39.98 -9.67
C ASP A 226 25.05 38.65 -8.89
N GLY A 227 25.12 37.52 -9.58
CA GLY A 227 25.09 36.19 -8.95
C GLY A 227 25.75 35.08 -9.78
N PRO A 228 25.77 33.84 -9.26
CA PRO A 228 26.35 32.71 -9.97
C PRO A 228 25.47 32.28 -11.16
N GLU A 229 26.09 31.68 -12.17
CA GLU A 229 25.38 30.85 -13.15
C GLU A 229 24.96 29.54 -12.47
N MET A 230 23.81 28.97 -12.81
CA MET A 230 23.31 27.71 -12.24
C MET A 230 22.43 26.96 -13.26
N ASP A 231 22.34 25.62 -13.18
CA ASP A 231 21.40 24.85 -14.01
C ASP A 231 20.09 24.56 -13.27
N LEU A 232 18.96 24.76 -13.95
CA LEU A 232 17.60 24.68 -13.41
C LEU A 232 16.92 23.35 -13.66
N ALA A 233 17.18 22.72 -14.79
CA ALA A 233 16.58 21.45 -15.16
C ALA A 233 17.38 20.73 -16.25
N MET A 234 17.21 19.40 -16.33
CA MET A 234 17.67 18.57 -17.43
C MET A 234 16.54 17.72 -17.99
N LEU A 235 16.52 17.56 -19.31
CA LEU A 235 15.59 16.68 -20.03
C LEU A 235 16.39 15.47 -20.53
N ALA A 236 15.99 14.27 -20.12
CA ALA A 236 16.67 13.02 -20.44
C ALA A 236 15.68 11.98 -21.00
N GLU A 237 16.20 10.91 -21.57
CA GLU A 237 15.40 9.79 -22.08
C GLU A 237 14.65 9.09 -20.93
N GLN A 238 13.37 8.82 -21.14
CA GLN A 238 12.58 7.97 -20.24
C GLN A 238 12.89 6.50 -20.56
N LEU A 239 13.53 5.79 -19.62
CA LEU A 239 13.85 4.38 -19.78
C LEU A 239 12.59 3.52 -19.85
N ARG A 240 12.65 2.41 -20.60
CA ARG A 240 11.51 1.51 -20.81
C ARG A 240 11.46 0.45 -19.73
N GLU A 241 10.31 0.36 -19.05
CA GLU A 241 10.05 -0.67 -18.03
C GLU A 241 11.27 -0.88 -17.10
N PRO A 242 11.88 0.21 -16.59
CA PRO A 242 13.11 0.09 -15.85
C PRO A 242 12.85 -0.66 -14.54
N VAL A 243 13.67 -1.67 -14.25
CA VAL A 243 13.66 -2.37 -12.97
C VAL A 243 14.74 -1.77 -12.08
N ASN A 244 14.38 -1.45 -10.84
CA ASN A 244 15.33 -0.88 -9.89
C ASN A 244 16.38 -1.92 -9.47
N GLY A 245 17.67 -1.57 -9.54
CA GLY A 245 18.76 -2.48 -9.22
C GLY A 245 18.78 -2.94 -7.76
N TRP A 246 18.36 -2.09 -6.82
CA TRP A 246 18.24 -2.43 -5.41
C TRP A 246 17.15 -3.48 -5.19
N GLU A 247 15.96 -3.26 -5.74
CA GLU A 247 14.83 -4.20 -5.61
C GLU A 247 15.19 -5.57 -6.20
N LEU A 248 15.83 -5.59 -7.37
CA LEU A 248 16.26 -6.81 -8.03
C LEU A 248 17.30 -7.57 -7.20
N ALA A 249 18.29 -6.86 -6.64
CA ALA A 249 19.34 -7.45 -5.81
C ALA A 249 18.81 -7.98 -4.48
N VAL A 250 17.94 -7.22 -3.79
CA VAL A 250 17.31 -7.67 -2.53
C VAL A 250 16.42 -8.88 -2.78
N SER A 251 15.61 -8.88 -3.83
CA SER A 251 14.79 -10.04 -4.21
C SER A 251 15.65 -11.28 -4.45
N ALA A 252 16.77 -11.12 -5.16
CA ALA A 252 17.68 -12.21 -5.45
C ALA A 252 18.40 -12.74 -4.19
N ALA A 253 18.86 -11.84 -3.32
CA ALA A 253 19.48 -12.19 -2.05
C ALA A 253 18.50 -12.90 -1.10
N SER A 254 17.27 -12.40 -0.97
CA SER A 254 16.22 -13.00 -0.13
C SER A 254 15.80 -14.39 -0.62
N SER A 255 15.79 -14.59 -1.94
CA SER A 255 15.40 -15.87 -2.55
C SER A 255 16.59 -16.81 -2.76
N ASN A 256 17.81 -16.39 -2.38
CA ASN A 256 19.08 -17.08 -2.64
C ASN A 256 19.24 -17.49 -4.12
N THR A 257 18.80 -16.63 -5.04
CA THR A 257 18.96 -16.84 -6.49
C THR A 257 20.25 -16.20 -6.99
N ASP A 258 20.87 -16.85 -7.98
CA ASP A 258 22.12 -16.35 -8.56
C ASP A 258 21.93 -14.96 -9.20
N PHE A 259 22.72 -13.99 -8.75
CA PHE A 259 22.77 -12.63 -9.26
C PHE A 259 24.10 -12.31 -9.94
N SER A 260 24.98 -13.31 -10.11
CA SER A 260 26.35 -13.12 -10.58
C SER A 260 26.41 -12.52 -11.98
N ASP A 261 25.51 -12.89 -12.88
CA ASP A 261 25.47 -12.32 -14.23
C ASP A 261 25.06 -10.84 -14.23
N HIS A 262 24.10 -10.47 -13.39
CA HIS A 262 23.70 -9.08 -13.18
C HIS A 262 24.82 -8.26 -12.54
N ALA A 263 25.46 -8.78 -11.49
CA ALA A 263 26.61 -8.15 -10.85
C ALA A 263 27.78 -7.96 -11.83
N ARG A 264 28.08 -8.96 -12.67
CA ARG A 264 29.09 -8.84 -13.74
C ARG A 264 28.71 -7.77 -14.74
N GLY A 265 27.45 -7.71 -15.16
CA GLY A 265 26.93 -6.66 -16.04
C GLY A 265 27.07 -5.26 -15.43
N LEU A 266 26.82 -5.09 -14.13
CA LEU A 266 27.05 -3.84 -13.41
C LEU A 266 28.53 -3.44 -13.41
N GLY A 267 29.43 -4.40 -13.19
CA GLY A 267 30.87 -4.17 -13.24
C GLY A 267 31.33 -3.70 -14.63
N GLN A 268 30.82 -4.34 -15.69
CA GLN A 268 31.09 -3.95 -17.08
C GLN A 268 30.56 -2.55 -17.39
N ALA A 269 29.34 -2.23 -16.93
CA ALA A 269 28.73 -0.93 -17.12
C ALA A 269 29.55 0.18 -16.43
N LEU A 270 29.98 -0.04 -15.18
CA LEU A 270 30.82 0.92 -14.47
C LEU A 270 32.19 1.11 -15.14
N ALA A 271 32.80 0.04 -15.65
CA ALA A 271 34.07 0.12 -16.37
C ALA A 271 33.95 0.96 -17.66
N GLN A 272 32.82 0.83 -18.37
CA GLN A 272 32.52 1.65 -19.55
C GLN A 272 32.38 3.13 -19.17
N VAL A 273 31.63 3.45 -18.11
CA VAL A 273 31.50 4.82 -17.58
C VAL A 273 32.86 5.39 -17.20
N HIS A 274 33.64 4.70 -16.37
CA HIS A 274 34.97 5.17 -15.98
C HIS A 274 35.90 5.38 -17.17
N GLY A 275 35.86 4.51 -18.17
CA GLY A 275 36.63 4.67 -19.40
C GLY A 275 36.22 5.91 -20.20
N ALA A 276 34.92 6.17 -20.31
CA ALA A 276 34.40 7.36 -20.99
C ALA A 276 34.76 8.65 -20.23
N LEU A 277 34.61 8.66 -18.90
CA LEU A 277 34.99 9.81 -18.06
C LEU A 277 36.49 10.12 -18.14
N ALA A 278 37.35 9.10 -18.14
CA ALA A 278 38.80 9.29 -18.28
C ALA A 278 39.21 9.88 -19.63
N ARG A 279 38.41 9.65 -20.68
CA ARG A 279 38.63 10.24 -22.01
C ARG A 279 38.08 11.66 -22.12
N ALA A 280 36.96 11.92 -21.45
CA ALA A 280 36.25 13.20 -21.53
C ALA A 280 36.83 14.27 -20.59
N PHE A 281 37.39 13.87 -19.44
CA PHE A 281 37.89 14.78 -18.41
C PHE A 281 39.38 14.55 -18.12
N ASP A 282 40.01 15.52 -17.46
CA ASP A 282 41.40 15.41 -17.03
C ASP A 282 41.61 14.26 -16.05
N THR A 283 42.76 13.60 -16.19
CA THR A 283 43.26 12.57 -15.27
C THR A 283 44.56 13.03 -14.62
N SER A 284 44.81 12.59 -13.40
CA SER A 284 46.01 12.95 -12.64
C SER A 284 46.46 11.79 -11.75
N ALA A 285 47.52 12.01 -10.97
CA ALA A 285 47.93 11.12 -9.90
C ALA A 285 48.11 11.92 -8.60
N VAL A 286 47.54 11.42 -7.51
CA VAL A 286 47.72 11.97 -6.17
C VAL A 286 48.63 11.07 -5.34
N ASP A 287 49.39 11.67 -4.42
CA ASP A 287 50.18 10.90 -3.47
C ASP A 287 49.26 10.16 -2.50
N GLY A 288 49.37 8.82 -2.45
CA GLY A 288 48.55 7.98 -1.59
C GLY A 288 48.73 8.27 -0.10
N GLY A 289 49.88 8.81 0.32
CA GLY A 289 50.09 9.28 1.69
C GLY A 289 49.16 10.46 2.06
N THR A 290 48.91 11.36 1.10
CA THR A 290 47.96 12.47 1.25
C THR A 290 46.52 11.96 1.39
N VAL A 291 46.11 10.98 0.58
CA VAL A 291 44.78 10.36 0.66
C VAL A 291 44.61 9.61 1.99
N ALA A 292 45.60 8.81 2.40
CA ALA A 292 45.62 8.11 3.68
C ALA A 292 45.53 9.07 4.87
N ALA A 293 46.19 10.22 4.81
CA ALA A 293 46.07 11.25 5.85
C ALA A 293 44.62 11.77 5.97
N SER A 294 43.95 12.06 4.85
CA SER A 294 42.54 12.48 4.83
C SER A 294 41.60 11.42 5.41
N MET A 295 41.76 10.15 5.01
CA MET A 295 40.99 9.01 5.54
C MET A 295 41.18 8.84 7.05
N ARG A 296 42.43 8.98 7.55
CA ARG A 296 42.72 8.97 8.99
C ARG A 296 42.03 10.11 9.74
N THR A 297 42.03 11.32 9.18
CA THR A 297 41.32 12.46 9.79
C THR A 297 39.81 12.20 9.90
N ARG A 298 39.19 11.63 8.85
CA ARG A 298 37.77 11.21 8.91
C ARG A 298 37.54 10.13 9.96
N LEU A 299 38.39 9.10 10.00
CA LEU A 299 38.31 8.05 11.00
C LEU A 299 38.33 8.60 12.43
N GLU A 300 39.27 9.50 12.76
CA GLU A 300 39.34 10.09 14.10
C GLU A 300 38.11 10.95 14.41
N SER A 301 37.59 11.69 13.41
CA SER A 301 36.38 12.51 13.58
C SER A 301 35.14 11.66 13.85
N VAL A 302 34.97 10.54 13.14
CA VAL A 302 33.83 9.63 13.31
C VAL A 302 33.96 8.83 14.61
N ALA A 303 35.16 8.33 14.94
CA ALA A 303 35.39 7.61 16.18
C ALA A 303 35.16 8.49 17.42
N GLY A 304 35.34 9.81 17.32
CA GLY A 304 34.98 10.76 18.36
C GLY A 304 33.47 10.95 18.56
N GLN A 305 32.65 10.56 17.58
CA GLN A 305 31.19 10.69 17.59
C GLN A 305 30.46 9.35 17.79
N VAL A 306 31.05 8.24 17.32
CA VAL A 306 30.50 6.89 17.40
C VAL A 306 31.50 6.00 18.12
N SER A 307 31.25 5.76 19.40
CA SER A 307 32.18 5.10 20.32
C SER A 307 32.52 3.65 19.91
N GLU A 308 31.59 2.99 19.23
CA GLU A 308 31.64 1.62 18.77
C GLU A 308 32.73 1.39 17.72
N LEU A 309 33.16 2.44 17.01
CA LEU A 309 34.24 2.38 16.03
C LEU A 309 35.65 2.38 16.68
N THR A 310 35.75 2.84 17.94
CA THR A 310 37.02 3.00 18.66
C THR A 310 37.88 1.72 18.69
N PRO A 311 37.34 0.52 18.98
CA PRO A 311 38.13 -0.72 19.02
C PRO A 311 38.78 -1.08 17.68
N HIS A 312 38.25 -0.59 16.56
CA HIS A 312 38.71 -0.92 15.20
C HIS A 312 39.66 0.13 14.62
N ARG A 313 39.86 1.25 15.33
CA ARG A 313 40.59 2.43 14.85
C ARG A 313 42.00 2.13 14.37
N GLU A 314 42.78 1.37 15.15
CA GLU A 314 44.17 1.06 14.81
C GLU A 314 44.28 0.17 13.56
N GLY A 315 43.42 -0.85 13.45
CA GLY A 315 43.36 -1.73 12.27
C GLY A 315 42.92 -1.01 11.00
N LEU A 316 41.94 -0.11 11.10
CA LEU A 316 41.49 0.73 9.97
C LEU A 316 42.60 1.70 9.55
N ALA A 317 43.29 2.34 10.49
CA ALA A 317 44.44 3.19 10.20
C ALA A 317 45.58 2.42 9.50
N GLY A 318 45.80 1.15 9.89
CA GLY A 318 46.73 0.24 9.22
C GLY A 318 46.34 -0.06 7.77
N THR A 319 45.03 -0.16 7.48
CA THR A 319 44.53 -0.34 6.11
C THR A 319 44.85 0.87 5.24
N PHE A 320 44.73 2.10 5.77
CA PHE A 320 45.09 3.32 5.05
C PHE A 320 46.60 3.49 4.83
N ALA A 321 47.42 3.05 5.78
CA ALA A 321 48.88 3.12 5.66
C ALA A 321 49.41 2.34 4.44
N ALA A 322 48.65 1.36 3.93
CA ALA A 322 49.02 0.62 2.73
C ALA A 322 49.05 1.48 1.44
N LEU A 323 48.44 2.67 1.46
CA LEU A 323 48.49 3.65 0.37
C LEU A 323 49.79 4.48 0.36
N GLU A 324 50.54 4.50 1.46
CA GLU A 324 51.72 5.37 1.60
C GLU A 324 52.82 4.97 0.60
N GLY A 325 53.39 5.98 -0.08
CA GLY A 325 54.42 5.78 -1.10
C GLY A 325 53.90 5.27 -2.45
N ARG A 326 52.58 5.23 -2.66
CA ARG A 326 51.96 4.84 -3.94
C ARG A 326 51.32 6.05 -4.62
N PRO A 327 51.59 6.32 -5.91
CA PRO A 327 50.79 7.25 -6.68
C PRO A 327 49.43 6.61 -7.00
N LEU A 328 48.34 7.31 -6.70
CA LEU A 328 46.97 6.88 -6.99
C LEU A 328 46.44 7.62 -8.22
N PRO A 329 46.08 6.92 -9.30
CA PRO A 329 45.40 7.54 -10.44
C PRO A 329 44.05 8.09 -10.01
N VAL A 330 43.75 9.32 -10.39
CA VAL A 330 42.47 9.98 -10.13
C VAL A 330 41.87 10.55 -11.40
N GLN A 331 40.56 10.50 -11.49
CA GLN A 331 39.76 10.94 -12.62
C GLN A 331 38.36 11.38 -12.15
N ARG A 332 37.51 11.81 -13.08
CA ARG A 332 36.08 11.97 -12.79
C ARG A 332 35.45 10.59 -12.58
N VAL A 333 34.67 10.47 -11.53
CA VAL A 333 33.96 9.25 -11.10
C VAL A 333 32.51 9.64 -10.76
N HIS A 334 31.62 8.67 -10.57
CA HIS A 334 30.25 8.92 -10.12
C HIS A 334 30.22 9.47 -8.70
N GLY A 335 31.09 8.97 -7.82
CA GLY A 335 31.31 9.51 -6.49
C GLY A 335 30.33 9.04 -5.40
N ASP A 336 29.21 8.39 -5.77
CA ASP A 336 28.27 7.71 -4.86
C ASP A 336 27.54 6.55 -5.54
N PHE A 337 28.30 5.67 -6.20
CA PHE A 337 27.71 4.57 -6.97
C PHE A 337 27.22 3.44 -6.06
N HIS A 338 25.93 3.10 -6.12
CA HIS A 338 25.30 1.98 -5.40
C HIS A 338 24.09 1.43 -6.17
N LEU A 339 23.47 0.34 -5.69
CA LEU A 339 22.36 -0.36 -6.38
C LEU A 339 21.10 0.50 -6.59
N GLY A 340 20.95 1.60 -5.85
CA GLY A 340 19.86 2.56 -6.03
C GLY A 340 20.06 3.49 -7.22
N GLN A 341 21.29 3.56 -7.76
CA GLN A 341 21.67 4.45 -8.87
C GLN A 341 21.81 3.69 -10.20
N VAL A 342 21.21 2.50 -10.28
CA VAL A 342 21.23 1.67 -11.48
C VAL A 342 19.84 1.13 -11.78
N LEU A 343 19.47 1.21 -13.06
CA LEU A 343 18.20 0.71 -13.58
C LEU A 343 18.51 -0.33 -14.66
N LEU A 344 17.84 -1.48 -14.60
CA LEU A 344 17.89 -2.47 -15.67
C LEU A 344 16.76 -2.17 -16.67
N SER A 345 17.10 -1.88 -17.91
CA SER A 345 16.13 -1.64 -18.97
C SER A 345 16.59 -2.34 -20.24
N GLU A 346 15.73 -3.22 -20.78
CA GLU A 346 16.01 -4.01 -21.99
C GLU A 346 17.31 -4.81 -21.87
N ASP A 347 17.46 -5.53 -20.75
CA ASP A 347 18.63 -6.35 -20.40
C ASP A 347 19.97 -5.57 -20.34
N THR A 348 19.90 -4.25 -20.28
CA THR A 348 21.06 -3.37 -20.22
C THR A 348 20.99 -2.49 -18.98
N TRP A 349 22.09 -2.43 -18.23
CA TRP A 349 22.20 -1.53 -17.09
C TRP A 349 22.29 -0.08 -17.55
N ARG A 350 21.60 0.81 -16.84
CA ARG A 350 21.63 2.26 -16.99
C ARG A 350 22.01 2.90 -15.67
N ILE A 351 23.08 3.69 -15.67
CA ILE A 351 23.59 4.42 -14.51
C ILE A 351 22.97 5.82 -14.52
N ILE A 352 22.53 6.27 -13.34
CA ILE A 352 21.83 7.56 -13.14
C ILE A 352 22.42 8.31 -11.94
N ASP A 353 22.07 9.59 -11.80
CA ASP A 353 22.34 10.45 -10.64
C ASP A 353 23.83 10.69 -10.32
N PHE A 354 24.52 11.41 -11.20
CA PHE A 354 25.95 11.73 -11.07
C PHE A 354 26.24 12.92 -10.13
N GLU A 355 25.32 13.25 -9.21
CA GLU A 355 25.46 14.38 -8.30
C GLU A 355 26.46 14.13 -7.14
N GLY A 356 26.79 12.87 -6.86
CA GLY A 356 27.77 12.44 -5.84
C GLY A 356 27.23 12.47 -4.39
N GLU A 357 28.08 12.11 -3.41
CA GLU A 357 27.66 11.92 -2.01
C GLU A 357 27.01 13.18 -1.39
N PRO A 358 25.75 13.11 -0.89
CA PRO A 358 25.00 14.28 -0.42
C PRO A 358 25.68 15.07 0.72
N LEU A 359 26.40 14.39 1.61
CA LEU A 359 27.09 15.03 2.75
C LEU A 359 28.36 15.80 2.36
N LYS A 360 28.91 15.58 1.16
CA LYS A 360 30.07 16.34 0.67
C LYS A 360 29.63 17.70 0.17
N SER A 361 30.48 18.69 0.37
CA SER A 361 30.32 19.97 -0.30
C SER A 361 30.49 19.80 -1.80
N PHE A 362 29.84 20.65 -2.58
CA PHE A 362 29.94 20.62 -4.03
C PHE A 362 31.38 20.71 -4.56
N ALA A 363 32.21 21.54 -3.92
CA ALA A 363 33.63 21.66 -4.26
C ALA A 363 34.37 20.33 -4.05
N GLU A 364 33.97 19.51 -3.09
CA GLU A 364 34.51 18.17 -2.87
C GLU A 364 33.95 17.16 -3.88
N ARG A 365 32.66 17.22 -4.23
CA ARG A 365 32.05 16.33 -5.24
C ARG A 365 32.67 16.53 -6.63
N ARG A 366 33.17 17.73 -6.91
CA ARG A 366 33.87 18.07 -8.17
C ARG A 366 35.35 17.65 -8.22
N GLN A 367 35.95 17.17 -7.13
CA GLN A 367 37.35 16.77 -7.15
C GLN A 367 37.55 15.46 -7.91
N LEU A 368 38.71 15.31 -8.56
CA LEU A 368 39.10 14.03 -9.14
C LEU A 368 39.30 13.02 -8.00
N ASP A 369 38.85 11.79 -8.21
CA ASP A 369 39.03 10.71 -7.25
C ASP A 369 39.43 9.40 -7.91
N ALA A 370 39.85 8.44 -7.11
CA ALA A 370 40.17 7.11 -7.60
C ALA A 370 38.87 6.36 -7.91
N VAL A 371 38.90 5.59 -9.00
CA VAL A 371 37.81 4.67 -9.42
C VAL A 371 37.40 3.68 -8.32
N TRP A 372 38.26 3.45 -7.33
CA TRP A 372 37.97 2.60 -6.17
C TRP A 372 36.86 3.15 -5.27
N ARG A 373 36.54 4.44 -5.34
CA ARG A 373 35.38 5.01 -4.62
C ARG A 373 34.07 4.37 -5.06
N ASP A 374 33.84 4.30 -6.37
CA ASP A 374 32.59 3.76 -6.93
C ASP A 374 32.53 2.23 -6.80
N ILE A 375 33.66 1.55 -6.96
CA ILE A 375 33.74 0.11 -6.73
C ILE A 375 33.42 -0.20 -5.26
N ALA A 376 34.03 0.52 -4.32
CA ALA A 376 33.76 0.33 -2.89
C ALA A 376 32.28 0.59 -2.55
N GLY A 377 31.67 1.63 -3.14
CA GLY A 377 30.24 1.93 -2.98
C GLY A 377 29.33 0.78 -3.41
N MET A 378 29.56 0.21 -4.59
CA MET A 378 28.75 -0.92 -5.06
C MET A 378 28.95 -2.19 -4.23
N LEU A 379 30.20 -2.51 -3.86
CA LEU A 379 30.47 -3.67 -3.01
C LEU A 379 29.75 -3.56 -1.66
N ARG A 380 29.82 -2.38 -1.04
CA ARG A 380 29.07 -2.09 0.19
C ARG A 380 27.56 -2.18 -0.03
N SER A 381 27.07 -1.76 -1.19
CA SER A 381 25.66 -1.89 -1.55
C SER A 381 25.18 -3.35 -1.60
N PHE A 382 26.02 -4.30 -2.05
CA PHE A 382 25.68 -5.73 -1.98
C PHE A 382 25.57 -6.22 -0.55
N ASP A 383 26.48 -5.80 0.33
CA ASP A 383 26.38 -6.15 1.75
C ASP A 383 25.10 -5.62 2.39
N TYR A 384 24.66 -4.42 2.02
CA TYR A 384 23.37 -3.88 2.46
C TYR A 384 22.19 -4.71 1.92
N ALA A 385 22.24 -5.18 0.67
CA ALA A 385 21.22 -6.06 0.10
C ALA A 385 21.18 -7.43 0.82
N GLY A 386 22.34 -8.05 1.08
CA GLY A 386 22.44 -9.30 1.82
C GLY A 386 21.99 -9.17 3.29
N ALA A 387 22.34 -8.05 3.95
CA ALA A 387 21.86 -7.76 5.29
C ALA A 387 20.35 -7.51 5.32
N THR A 388 19.79 -6.86 4.31
CA THR A 388 18.33 -6.71 4.15
C THR A 388 17.66 -8.07 4.02
N ALA A 389 18.18 -8.94 3.14
CA ALA A 389 17.70 -10.30 2.98
C ALA A 389 17.74 -11.10 4.30
N THR A 390 18.83 -10.98 5.06
CA THR A 390 18.97 -11.63 6.37
C THR A 390 17.91 -11.14 7.36
N ARG A 391 17.62 -9.84 7.37
CA ARG A 391 16.56 -9.24 8.21
C ARG A 391 15.16 -9.69 7.78
N SER A 392 14.99 -10.00 6.51
CA SER A 392 13.76 -10.59 5.94
C SER A 392 13.69 -12.12 6.08
N GLY A 393 14.61 -12.75 6.81
CA GLY A 393 14.57 -14.18 7.15
C GLY A 393 15.45 -15.10 6.29
N ALA A 394 16.27 -14.56 5.39
CA ALA A 394 17.26 -15.36 4.66
C ALA A 394 18.35 -15.89 5.62
N ASP A 395 18.88 -17.08 5.33
CA ASP A 395 19.98 -17.67 6.08
C ASP A 395 21.23 -16.76 6.02
N PRO A 396 21.82 -16.36 7.16
CA PRO A 396 22.95 -15.43 7.18
C PRO A 396 24.18 -15.93 6.41
N ASP A 397 24.44 -17.25 6.43
CA ASP A 397 25.58 -17.83 5.72
C ASP A 397 25.33 -17.86 4.21
N ALA A 398 24.11 -18.19 3.77
CA ALA A 398 23.70 -18.10 2.37
C ALA A 398 23.72 -16.64 1.86
N ALA A 399 23.21 -15.69 2.64
CA ALA A 399 23.25 -14.27 2.30
C ALA A 399 24.70 -13.77 2.22
N SER A 400 25.57 -14.19 3.13
CA SER A 400 27.01 -13.88 3.07
C SER A 400 27.65 -14.47 1.82
N ALA A 401 27.35 -15.73 1.48
CA ALA A 401 27.86 -16.38 0.27
C ALA A 401 27.35 -15.71 -1.02
N TRP A 402 26.10 -15.25 -1.02
CA TRP A 402 25.52 -14.48 -2.11
C TRP A 402 26.24 -13.16 -2.31
N VAL A 403 26.52 -12.42 -1.22
CA VAL A 403 27.29 -11.17 -1.26
C VAL A 403 28.69 -11.42 -1.81
N ASP A 404 29.35 -12.50 -1.39
CA ASP A 404 30.67 -12.89 -1.90
C ASP A 404 30.62 -13.20 -3.40
N SER A 405 29.61 -13.95 -3.87
CA SER A 405 29.40 -14.25 -5.29
C SER A 405 29.17 -12.99 -6.13
N CYS A 406 28.33 -12.07 -5.66
CA CYS A 406 28.09 -10.78 -6.30
C CYS A 406 29.35 -9.92 -6.35
N THR A 407 30.12 -9.89 -5.27
CA THR A 407 31.39 -9.16 -5.18
C THR A 407 32.39 -9.68 -6.20
N ASP A 408 32.61 -11.00 -6.25
CA ASP A 408 33.53 -11.63 -7.18
C ASP A 408 33.10 -11.40 -8.64
N ALA A 409 31.81 -11.56 -8.94
CA ALA A 409 31.28 -11.38 -10.29
C ALA A 409 31.33 -9.90 -10.75
N PHE A 410 31.05 -8.95 -9.85
CA PHE A 410 31.17 -7.52 -10.14
C PHE A 410 32.61 -7.12 -10.44
N LEU A 411 33.57 -7.58 -9.62
CA LEU A 411 34.98 -7.31 -9.83
C LEU A 411 35.50 -7.96 -11.13
N ASP A 412 35.04 -9.17 -11.45
CA ASP A 412 35.33 -9.83 -12.74
C ASP A 412 34.78 -9.01 -13.92
N GLY A 413 33.53 -8.54 -13.82
CA GLY A 413 32.89 -7.70 -14.83
C GLY A 413 33.60 -6.37 -15.06
N TYR A 414 34.07 -5.74 -13.99
CA TYR A 414 34.86 -4.51 -14.08
C TYR A 414 36.28 -4.77 -14.59
N GLY A 415 36.83 -5.96 -14.37
CA GLY A 415 38.24 -6.28 -14.62
C GLY A 415 39.18 -5.86 -13.48
N ALA A 416 38.67 -5.77 -12.25
CA ALA A 416 39.42 -5.46 -11.04
C ALA A 416 39.70 -6.70 -10.19
N MET A 417 40.55 -6.53 -9.18
CA MET A 417 40.76 -7.49 -8.10
C MET A 417 40.91 -6.73 -6.79
N VAL A 418 40.77 -7.42 -5.66
CA VAL A 418 40.96 -6.80 -4.34
C VAL A 418 42.43 -6.41 -4.15
N THR A 419 42.71 -5.11 -4.23
CA THR A 419 44.04 -4.53 -3.97
C THR A 419 44.06 -3.78 -2.64
N PRO A 420 45.25 -3.43 -2.10
CA PRO A 420 45.34 -2.57 -0.91
C PRO A 420 44.60 -1.25 -1.07
N GLU A 421 44.59 -0.69 -2.28
CA GLU A 421 43.88 0.54 -2.59
C GLU A 421 42.36 0.37 -2.48
N LEU A 422 41.79 -0.68 -3.07
CA LEU A 422 40.35 -0.95 -2.93
C LEU A 422 39.96 -1.19 -1.47
N ARG A 423 40.77 -1.94 -0.71
CA ARG A 423 40.52 -2.16 0.73
C ARG A 423 40.48 -0.86 1.53
N ALA A 424 41.39 0.08 1.23
CA ALA A 424 41.39 1.40 1.88
C ALA A 424 40.11 2.19 1.55
N TYR A 425 39.65 2.19 0.29
CA TYR A 425 38.42 2.87 -0.10
C TYR A 425 37.15 2.20 0.47
N MET A 426 37.11 0.86 0.59
CA MET A 426 36.04 0.15 1.28
C MET A 426 35.98 0.52 2.77
N ALA A 427 37.13 0.65 3.43
CA ALA A 427 37.20 1.07 4.82
C ALA A 427 36.73 2.53 5.00
N ASP A 428 37.14 3.44 4.11
CA ASP A 428 36.69 4.84 4.12
C ASP A 428 35.17 4.94 3.90
N LYS A 429 34.60 4.17 2.98
CA LYS A 429 33.14 4.12 2.75
C LYS A 429 32.39 3.55 3.95
N ALA A 430 32.88 2.47 4.57
CA ALA A 430 32.27 1.93 5.79
C ALA A 430 32.28 2.95 6.95
N ILE A 431 33.35 3.75 7.10
CA ILE A 431 33.41 4.81 8.13
C ILE A 431 32.40 5.93 7.84
N TYR A 432 32.27 6.31 6.58
CA TYR A 432 31.25 7.27 6.15
C TYR A 432 29.84 6.77 6.49
N GLU A 433 29.55 5.51 6.17
CA GLU A 433 28.29 4.84 6.45
C GLU A 433 28.02 4.73 7.96
N VAL A 434 29.03 4.42 8.79
CA VAL A 434 28.90 4.40 10.26
C VAL A 434 28.35 5.73 10.78
N LEU A 435 28.91 6.87 10.34
CA LEU A 435 28.42 8.18 10.76
C LEU A 435 27.00 8.44 10.24
N TYR A 436 26.73 8.05 9.00
CA TYR A 436 25.42 8.23 8.38
C TYR A 436 24.34 7.43 9.11
N GLU A 437 24.55 6.13 9.34
CA GLU A 437 23.59 5.26 10.02
C GLU A 437 23.41 5.63 11.48
N ALA A 438 24.49 5.98 12.19
CA ALA A 438 24.38 6.42 13.58
C ALA A 438 23.49 7.68 13.73
N ARG A 439 23.48 8.57 12.73
CA ARG A 439 22.67 9.80 12.74
C ARG A 439 21.25 9.58 12.26
N ASN A 440 21.05 8.75 11.24
CA ASN A 440 19.78 8.68 10.51
C ASN A 440 19.02 7.36 10.72
N ARG A 441 19.70 6.22 10.87
CA ARG A 441 19.09 4.89 11.04
C ARG A 441 19.90 4.02 12.02
N PRO A 442 19.90 4.31 13.34
CA PRO A 442 20.77 3.61 14.29
C PRO A 442 20.62 2.08 14.29
N GLY A 443 19.43 1.55 13.95
CA GLY A 443 19.19 0.11 13.79
C GLY A 443 19.89 -0.56 12.59
N TRP A 444 20.48 0.21 11.68
CA TRP A 444 21.28 -0.25 10.54
C TRP A 444 22.78 -0.16 10.78
N LEU A 445 23.21 0.50 11.86
CA LEU A 445 24.61 0.64 12.27
C LEU A 445 25.41 -0.68 12.28
N PRO A 446 24.86 -1.85 12.66
CA PRO A 446 25.61 -3.10 12.64
C PRO A 446 26.24 -3.48 11.29
N ILE A 447 25.65 -3.07 10.17
CA ILE A 447 26.10 -3.42 8.82
C ILE A 447 27.46 -2.78 8.49
N PRO A 448 27.59 -1.43 8.49
CA PRO A 448 28.89 -0.80 8.25
C PRO A 448 29.88 -1.06 9.39
N MET A 449 29.42 -1.32 10.62
CA MET A 449 30.28 -1.73 11.73
C MET A 449 30.92 -3.11 11.51
N ALA A 450 30.16 -4.10 11.02
CA ALA A 450 30.70 -5.42 10.69
C ALA A 450 31.75 -5.34 9.58
N ALA A 451 31.50 -4.52 8.56
CA ALA A 451 32.45 -4.27 7.47
C ALA A 451 33.74 -3.61 7.98
N ALA A 452 33.61 -2.55 8.80
CA ALA A 452 34.74 -1.87 9.42
C ALA A 452 35.56 -2.82 10.30
N ALA A 453 34.90 -3.65 11.11
CA ALA A 453 35.56 -4.65 11.94
C ALA A 453 36.32 -5.69 11.11
N GLY A 454 35.71 -6.22 10.04
CA GLY A 454 36.34 -7.19 9.15
C GLY A 454 37.57 -6.63 8.43
N LEU A 455 37.49 -5.39 7.94
CA LEU A 455 38.60 -4.71 7.28
C LEU A 455 39.74 -4.42 8.26
N ALA A 456 39.42 -3.97 9.48
CA ALA A 456 40.39 -3.73 10.55
C ALA A 456 41.15 -4.99 10.98
N ALA A 457 40.47 -6.13 11.00
CA ALA A 457 41.04 -7.43 11.36
C ALA A 457 41.89 -8.07 10.24
N GLY A 458 42.01 -7.41 9.07
CA GLY A 458 42.73 -7.98 7.93
C GLY A 458 42.00 -9.15 7.26
N SER A 459 40.68 -9.29 7.47
CA SER A 459 39.88 -10.39 6.93
C SER A 459 40.08 -10.52 5.41
N THR A 460 40.26 -11.76 4.97
CA THR A 460 40.43 -12.17 3.57
C THR A 460 39.12 -12.65 2.95
N LYS A 461 37.95 -12.34 3.54
CA LYS A 461 36.64 -12.84 3.06
C LYS A 461 36.39 -12.60 1.56
N HIS A 462 36.95 -11.54 0.95
CA HIS A 462 36.89 -11.29 -0.51
C HIS A 462 38.14 -11.73 -1.30
N MET A 463 38.94 -12.68 -0.80
CA MET A 463 40.11 -13.22 -1.50
C MET A 463 39.88 -14.68 -1.89
N SER A 464 38.95 -14.93 -2.82
CA SER A 464 38.91 -16.19 -3.56
C SER A 464 39.83 -16.15 -4.78
N SER A 465 40.44 -17.28 -5.07
CA SER A 465 41.69 -17.46 -5.82
C SER A 465 41.54 -17.39 -7.34
N ARG A 466 42.34 -16.56 -8.04
CA ARG A 466 42.75 -16.83 -9.43
C ARG A 466 44.11 -17.52 -9.43
N THR A 467 44.13 -18.84 -9.59
CA THR A 467 45.28 -19.57 -10.15
C THR A 467 44.96 -19.97 -11.59
N ALA A 468 45.92 -19.75 -12.50
CA ALA A 468 45.84 -20.06 -13.92
C ALA A 468 45.78 -21.59 -14.18
N PRO A 469 45.27 -22.06 -15.35
CA PRO A 469 44.89 -23.46 -15.53
C PRO A 469 46.08 -24.42 -15.75
N THR A 470 46.12 -25.46 -14.90
CA THR A 470 46.61 -26.84 -15.04
C THR A 470 48.00 -27.16 -15.61
N ALA A 471 48.82 -27.86 -14.79
CA ALA A 471 49.53 -29.09 -15.18
C ALA A 471 49.97 -29.95 -13.96
N THR A 472 49.41 -31.16 -13.84
CA THR A 472 49.95 -32.44 -13.28
C THR A 472 50.96 -32.47 -12.10
N ARG A 473 50.62 -33.22 -11.02
CA ARG A 473 51.16 -34.57 -10.65
C ARG A 473 51.33 -34.85 -9.12
N VAL A 474 50.64 -35.90 -8.62
CA VAL A 474 50.94 -36.96 -7.60
C VAL A 474 51.41 -36.59 -6.16
N GLU A 475 50.53 -36.94 -5.19
CA GLU A 475 50.64 -37.58 -3.84
C GLU A 475 51.85 -37.33 -2.86
N PRO A 476 51.88 -37.94 -1.64
CA PRO A 476 51.23 -37.51 -0.39
C PRO A 476 52.26 -37.39 0.78
N THR A 477 51.93 -36.79 1.94
CA THR A 477 52.38 -37.27 3.28
C THR A 477 51.90 -36.38 4.44
N ASP A 478 51.55 -37.09 5.51
CA ASP A 478 51.09 -36.75 6.87
C ASP A 478 52.24 -36.22 7.78
N PRO A 479 52.09 -36.19 9.13
CA PRO A 479 51.59 -35.15 10.03
C PRO A 479 52.73 -34.48 10.85
N THR A 480 52.41 -33.50 11.72
CA THR A 480 52.84 -33.44 13.15
C THR A 480 52.56 -32.09 13.80
N HIS A 481 52.01 -32.14 15.03
CA HIS A 481 52.34 -31.39 16.27
C HIS A 481 52.57 -29.86 16.21
N GLU A 482 52.17 -29.00 17.15
CA GLU A 482 51.84 -29.04 18.59
C GLU A 482 51.24 -27.63 18.86
N GLY A 483 50.20 -27.45 19.67
CA GLY A 483 50.33 -27.27 21.12
C GLY A 483 50.40 -25.79 21.50
N GLY A 484 49.42 -25.29 22.28
CA GLY A 484 49.52 -23.97 22.94
C GLY A 484 48.20 -23.35 23.35
N ALA A 485 47.65 -23.78 24.49
CA ALA A 485 46.50 -23.18 25.15
C ALA A 485 46.80 -21.81 25.78
N MET A 486 45.79 -20.94 25.90
CA MET A 486 45.32 -20.31 27.16
C MET A 486 44.38 -19.11 26.87
N ASN A 487 43.08 -19.29 27.08
CA ASN A 487 42.28 -18.69 28.18
C ASN A 487 40.79 -18.55 27.81
N GLU A 488 39.98 -19.03 28.76
CA GLU A 488 38.56 -19.37 28.71
C GLU A 488 37.59 -18.17 28.52
N PRO A 489 36.44 -18.38 27.86
CA PRO A 489 35.24 -17.57 28.03
C PRO A 489 34.44 -18.02 29.26
N ILE A 490 33.75 -17.05 29.86
CA ILE A 490 32.88 -17.19 31.02
C ILE A 490 31.62 -17.99 30.66
N ASP A 491 31.36 -19.03 31.45
CA ASP A 491 30.27 -20.00 31.35
C ASP A 491 28.90 -19.38 31.73
N PRO A 492 27.81 -19.59 30.98
CA PRO A 492 26.46 -19.36 31.47
C PRO A 492 26.01 -20.54 32.35
N GLU A 493 25.46 -20.25 33.54
CA GLU A 493 25.06 -21.26 34.52
C GLU A 493 24.18 -22.39 33.92
N PRO A 494 24.42 -23.67 34.31
CA PRO A 494 23.65 -24.80 33.82
C PRO A 494 22.25 -24.80 34.42
N LYS A 495 21.22 -24.66 33.56
CA LYS A 495 19.86 -25.07 33.88
C LYS A 495 19.88 -26.55 34.29
N ARG A 496 19.28 -26.86 35.44
CA ARG A 496 19.08 -28.22 35.95
C ARG A 496 18.58 -29.14 34.83
N ALA A 497 19.33 -30.20 34.55
CA ALA A 497 18.82 -31.35 33.83
C ALA A 497 17.67 -31.96 34.66
N ILE A 498 16.47 -31.85 34.13
CA ILE A 498 15.34 -32.69 34.54
C ILE A 498 15.56 -34.03 33.84
N ASP A 499 15.46 -35.12 34.59
CA ASP A 499 15.55 -36.48 34.07
C ASP A 499 14.64 -36.63 32.84
N ALA A 500 15.19 -37.18 31.75
CA ALA A 500 14.44 -37.41 30.51
C ALA A 500 13.17 -38.22 30.83
N PRO A 501 11.98 -37.80 30.37
CA PRO A 501 10.78 -38.59 30.55
C PRO A 501 10.96 -39.94 29.87
N SER A 502 10.50 -40.99 30.54
CA SER A 502 10.50 -42.39 30.06
C SER A 502 9.51 -42.64 28.92
N VAL A 503 9.17 -41.60 28.14
CA VAL A 503 8.06 -41.54 27.17
C VAL A 503 8.62 -41.03 25.85
N ASP A 504 8.32 -41.69 24.74
CA ASP A 504 8.77 -41.29 23.39
C ASP A 504 8.38 -39.82 23.13
N PRO A 505 9.32 -38.93 22.73
CA PRO A 505 9.01 -37.54 22.39
C PRO A 505 7.83 -37.37 21.43
N ARG A 506 7.60 -38.34 20.53
CA ARG A 506 6.42 -38.33 19.62
C ARG A 506 5.11 -38.47 20.37
N THR A 507 5.08 -39.25 21.45
CA THR A 507 3.87 -39.45 22.27
C THR A 507 3.62 -38.29 23.21
N TRP A 508 4.68 -37.63 23.70
CA TRP A 508 4.56 -36.48 24.58
C TRP A 508 3.93 -35.26 23.90
N PHE A 509 4.24 -35.02 22.63
CA PHE A 509 3.70 -33.88 21.85
C PHE A 509 2.50 -34.25 20.97
N GLY A 510 1.79 -35.35 21.25
CA GLY A 510 0.60 -35.71 20.47
C GLY A 510 0.89 -35.98 18.99
N GLY A 511 2.05 -36.57 18.69
CA GLY A 511 2.50 -36.93 17.34
C GLY A 511 3.32 -35.86 16.61
N LEU A 512 3.44 -34.64 17.14
CA LEU A 512 4.19 -33.56 16.48
C LEU A 512 5.70 -33.63 16.74
N THR A 513 6.45 -33.11 15.77
CA THR A 513 7.90 -32.95 15.81
C THR A 513 8.29 -31.55 15.34
N GLY A 514 9.56 -31.16 15.52
CA GLY A 514 10.03 -29.85 15.04
C GLY A 514 9.84 -29.62 13.54
N ARG A 515 9.87 -30.68 12.73
CA ARG A 515 9.68 -30.60 11.27
C ARG A 515 8.31 -30.09 10.86
N ASP A 516 7.29 -30.37 11.69
CA ASP A 516 5.92 -29.96 11.41
C ASP A 516 5.77 -28.42 11.40
N PHE A 517 6.74 -27.69 11.99
CA PHE A 517 6.74 -26.23 12.11
C PHE A 517 7.75 -25.53 11.19
N GLU A 518 8.41 -26.23 10.26
CA GLU A 518 9.36 -25.59 9.32
C GLU A 518 8.66 -24.51 8.46
N GLY A 519 7.45 -24.78 7.99
CA GLY A 519 6.62 -23.80 7.26
C GLY A 519 6.19 -22.61 8.13
N PHE A 520 5.97 -22.84 9.42
CA PHE A 520 5.51 -21.80 10.36
C PHE A 520 6.58 -20.71 10.55
N HIS A 521 7.85 -21.09 10.69
CA HIS A 521 8.96 -20.15 10.86
C HIS A 521 9.37 -19.42 9.58
N THR A 522 8.98 -19.94 8.42
CA THR A 522 9.25 -19.33 7.10
C THR A 522 8.09 -18.47 6.59
N GLY A 523 6.96 -18.40 7.31
CA GLY A 523 5.76 -17.68 6.85
C GLY A 523 4.90 -18.48 5.86
N GLY A 524 5.31 -19.72 5.58
CA GLY A 524 4.73 -20.60 4.57
C GLY A 524 3.61 -21.53 5.06
N ASP A 525 3.39 -21.68 6.37
CA ASP A 525 2.31 -22.53 6.87
C ASP A 525 0.95 -21.81 6.81
N THR A 526 0.18 -22.15 5.78
CA THR A 526 -1.17 -21.65 5.57
C THR A 526 -2.26 -22.50 6.23
N GLU A 527 -1.90 -23.54 6.99
CA GLU A 527 -2.84 -24.41 7.73
C GLU A 527 -2.40 -24.64 9.18
N LEU A 528 -1.85 -23.60 9.81
CA LEU A 528 -1.31 -23.65 11.16
C LEU A 528 -2.30 -24.18 12.21
N TRP A 529 -3.61 -23.99 11.98
CA TRP A 529 -4.69 -24.51 12.85
C TRP A 529 -4.70 -26.04 12.99
N LYS A 530 -4.07 -26.79 12.08
CA LYS A 530 -3.95 -28.25 12.17
C LYS A 530 -2.85 -28.71 13.15
N ARG A 531 -1.95 -27.79 13.52
CA ARG A 531 -0.78 -28.06 14.36
C ARG A 531 -0.95 -27.43 15.73
N LEU A 532 -1.16 -26.12 15.76
CA LEU A 532 -1.34 -25.35 16.99
C LEU A 532 -2.77 -25.48 17.57
N GLY A 533 -2.90 -25.16 18.85
CA GLY A 533 -4.14 -25.21 19.60
C GLY A 533 -4.40 -26.55 20.29
N ALA A 534 -5.68 -26.83 20.58
CA ALA A 534 -6.14 -28.08 21.17
C ALA A 534 -6.75 -29.03 20.14
N HIS A 535 -6.24 -30.26 20.07
CA HIS A 535 -6.67 -31.31 19.14
C HIS A 535 -6.89 -32.63 19.85
N ALA A 536 -8.09 -33.21 19.73
CA ALA A 536 -8.32 -34.59 20.12
C ALA A 536 -7.50 -35.51 19.19
N VAL A 537 -6.64 -36.34 19.76
CA VAL A 537 -5.75 -37.22 19.01
C VAL A 537 -5.60 -38.57 19.72
N THR A 538 -5.32 -39.60 18.94
CA THR A 538 -4.90 -40.91 19.45
C THR A 538 -3.41 -41.10 19.14
N VAL A 539 -2.61 -41.32 20.18
CA VAL A 539 -1.17 -41.63 20.07
C VAL A 539 -0.89 -43.08 20.44
N THR A 540 0.10 -43.68 19.78
CA THR A 540 0.58 -45.02 20.13
C THR A 540 1.81 -44.91 21.02
N ASP A 541 1.73 -45.41 22.26
CA ASP A 541 2.85 -45.40 23.20
C ASP A 541 3.98 -46.37 22.80
N THR A 542 5.10 -46.32 23.54
CA THR A 542 6.28 -47.16 23.30
C THR A 542 6.01 -48.66 23.44
N ASP A 543 4.94 -49.04 24.15
CA ASP A 543 4.49 -50.43 24.31
C ASP A 543 3.48 -50.84 23.21
N GLY A 544 3.21 -49.96 22.23
CA GLY A 544 2.29 -50.20 21.13
C GLY A 544 0.81 -50.03 21.51
N ARG A 545 0.50 -49.39 22.65
CA ARG A 545 -0.88 -49.17 23.10
C ARG A 545 -1.39 -47.83 22.60
N GLU A 546 -2.62 -47.80 22.12
CA GLU A 546 -3.30 -46.57 21.75
C GLU A 546 -3.84 -45.85 22.98
N ARG A 547 -3.57 -44.54 23.06
CA ARG A 547 -4.06 -43.63 24.09
C ARG A 547 -4.74 -42.46 23.40
N SER A 548 -5.95 -42.15 23.82
CA SER A 548 -6.70 -41.00 23.32
C SER A 548 -6.69 -39.89 24.35
N GLY A 549 -6.62 -38.65 23.89
CA GLY A 549 -6.55 -37.47 24.74
C GLY A 549 -6.47 -36.22 23.87
N VAL A 550 -6.02 -35.11 24.46
CA VAL A 550 -5.89 -33.83 23.74
C VAL A 550 -4.43 -33.41 23.69
N ARG A 551 -3.97 -33.11 22.49
CA ARG A 551 -2.72 -32.38 22.25
C ARG A 551 -2.98 -30.89 22.38
N PHE A 552 -2.27 -30.24 23.29
CA PHE A 552 -2.24 -28.79 23.43
C PHE A 552 -0.91 -28.25 22.92
N THR A 553 -0.97 -27.19 22.11
CA THR A 553 0.23 -26.53 21.59
C THR A 553 0.06 -25.03 21.45
N VAL A 554 1.07 -24.25 21.83
CA VAL A 554 1.00 -22.78 21.80
C VAL A 554 2.37 -22.16 21.52
N TRP A 555 2.40 -21.14 20.67
CA TRP A 555 3.61 -20.40 20.36
C TRP A 555 3.87 -19.32 21.42
N ALA A 556 4.99 -19.46 22.14
CA ALA A 556 5.41 -18.55 23.21
C ALA A 556 6.94 -18.66 23.42
N PRO A 557 7.74 -18.26 22.42
CA PRO A 557 9.16 -18.59 22.36
C PRO A 557 10.00 -17.97 23.48
N ASN A 558 9.57 -16.84 24.04
CA ASN A 558 10.29 -16.15 25.11
C ASN A 558 9.75 -16.48 26.51
N ALA A 559 8.67 -17.27 26.61
CA ALA A 559 8.13 -17.68 27.89
C ALA A 559 9.18 -18.50 28.67
N ARG A 560 9.23 -18.30 29.98
CA ARG A 560 10.09 -19.07 30.88
C ARG A 560 9.49 -20.44 31.18
N GLU A 561 8.16 -20.50 31.23
CA GLU A 561 7.38 -21.70 31.49
C GLU A 561 5.96 -21.49 30.93
N VAL A 562 5.37 -22.56 30.39
CA VAL A 562 3.96 -22.59 30.00
C VAL A 562 3.31 -23.83 30.59
N ARG A 563 2.07 -23.70 31.06
CA ARG A 563 1.28 -24.79 31.61
C ARG A 563 -0.12 -24.76 31.02
N VAL A 564 -0.76 -25.92 30.88
CA VAL A 564 -2.17 -26.00 30.50
C VAL A 564 -3.03 -26.34 31.73
N PHE A 565 -4.17 -25.69 31.86
CA PHE A 565 -5.09 -25.94 32.97
C PHE A 565 -6.53 -25.71 32.56
N GLY A 566 -7.45 -26.42 33.22
CA GLY A 566 -8.84 -26.45 32.82
C GLY A 566 -9.63 -27.50 33.60
N ASP A 567 -10.79 -27.88 33.08
CA ASP A 567 -11.70 -28.79 33.77
C ASP A 567 -11.08 -30.17 34.06
N PHE A 568 -10.21 -30.67 33.18
CA PHE A 568 -9.55 -31.97 33.33
C PHE A 568 -8.55 -32.05 34.49
N ASN A 569 -8.21 -30.93 35.12
CA ASN A 569 -7.28 -30.88 36.25
C ASN A 569 -7.75 -29.97 37.39
N ASP A 570 -9.08 -29.79 37.54
CA ASP A 570 -9.69 -28.93 38.55
C ASP A 570 -9.11 -27.50 38.57
N TRP A 571 -8.75 -26.99 37.38
CA TRP A 571 -8.09 -25.69 37.21
C TRP A 571 -6.76 -25.55 37.97
N ASN A 572 -6.08 -26.67 38.28
CA ASN A 572 -4.78 -26.68 38.92
C ASN A 572 -3.66 -26.35 37.91
N GLY A 573 -3.29 -25.08 37.86
CA GLY A 573 -2.19 -24.53 37.05
C GLY A 573 -0.77 -24.98 37.43
N GLU A 574 -0.57 -26.04 38.19
CA GLU A 574 0.74 -26.68 38.42
C GLU A 574 0.84 -28.11 37.88
N SER A 575 -0.30 -28.71 37.52
CA SER A 575 -0.39 -30.15 37.26
C SER A 575 0.11 -30.60 35.88
N HIS A 576 0.08 -29.71 34.87
CA HIS A 576 0.43 -30.03 33.48
C HIS A 576 1.38 -29.00 32.87
N PRO A 577 2.67 -28.98 33.29
CA PRO A 577 3.68 -28.17 32.64
C PRO A 577 3.96 -28.66 31.21
N MET A 578 4.02 -27.73 30.27
CA MET A 578 4.32 -28.03 28.86
C MET A 578 5.82 -28.02 28.62
N GLU A 579 6.26 -28.65 27.53
CA GLU A 579 7.67 -28.61 27.10
C GLU A 579 7.81 -27.93 25.74
N LEU A 580 8.96 -27.31 25.49
CA LEU A 580 9.28 -26.79 24.16
C LEU A 580 9.47 -27.96 23.19
N ILE A 581 8.74 -27.93 22.08
CA ILE A 581 9.02 -28.78 20.94
C ILE A 581 10.39 -28.34 20.39
N PRO A 582 11.37 -29.26 20.26
CA PRO A 582 12.74 -28.87 19.94
C PRO A 582 12.85 -28.04 18.65
N GLY A 583 13.46 -26.85 18.78
CA GLY A 583 13.79 -25.97 17.65
C GLY A 583 12.67 -25.06 17.15
N THR A 584 11.50 -25.03 17.80
CA THR A 584 10.32 -24.33 17.25
C THR A 584 9.81 -23.15 18.07
N GLY A 585 10.23 -23.01 19.34
CA GLY A 585 9.61 -22.01 20.23
C GLY A 585 8.12 -22.25 20.52
N VAL A 586 7.59 -23.41 20.15
CA VAL A 586 6.21 -23.86 20.44
C VAL A 586 6.25 -24.78 21.65
N TRP A 587 5.38 -24.52 22.63
CA TRP A 587 5.17 -25.38 23.79
C TRP A 587 4.12 -26.43 23.44
N GLY A 588 4.33 -27.69 23.88
CA GLY A 588 3.41 -28.79 23.63
C GLY A 588 3.27 -29.76 24.80
N ILE A 589 2.10 -30.39 24.91
CA ILE A 589 1.82 -31.53 25.80
C ILE A 589 0.63 -32.35 25.26
N PHE A 590 0.63 -33.66 25.49
CA PHE A 590 -0.51 -34.55 25.35
C PHE A 590 -1.10 -34.89 26.72
N VAL A 591 -2.41 -34.68 26.89
CA VAL A 591 -3.13 -34.93 28.15
C VAL A 591 -4.21 -35.98 27.91
N GLU A 592 -4.04 -37.17 28.51
CA GLU A 592 -4.94 -38.32 28.33
C GLU A 592 -6.34 -38.08 28.94
N ASP A 593 -6.42 -37.37 30.06
CA ASP A 593 -7.69 -37.08 30.75
C ASP A 593 -8.50 -35.93 30.10
N ALA A 594 -7.90 -35.21 29.15
CA ALA A 594 -8.55 -34.13 28.43
C ALA A 594 -9.38 -34.66 27.25
N HIS A 595 -10.56 -34.07 27.01
CA HIS A 595 -11.49 -34.48 25.95
C HIS A 595 -12.32 -33.28 25.43
N PRO A 596 -12.93 -33.39 24.22
CA PRO A 596 -13.81 -32.34 23.68
C PRO A 596 -14.93 -31.94 24.65
N GLY A 597 -15.26 -30.64 24.66
CA GLY A 597 -16.26 -30.02 25.53
C GLY A 597 -15.69 -29.39 26.81
N GLN A 598 -14.45 -29.71 27.19
CA GLN A 598 -13.81 -29.12 28.36
C GLN A 598 -13.22 -27.74 28.11
N VAL A 599 -13.30 -26.88 29.11
CA VAL A 599 -12.71 -25.53 29.10
C VAL A 599 -11.25 -25.59 29.58
N TYR A 600 -10.38 -24.81 28.93
CA TYR A 600 -8.97 -24.68 29.29
C TYR A 600 -8.40 -23.27 29.01
N LYS A 601 -7.23 -23.00 29.59
CA LYS A 601 -6.37 -21.85 29.33
C LYS A 601 -4.89 -22.26 29.39
N PHE A 602 -4.02 -21.38 28.90
CA PHE A 602 -2.58 -21.48 29.11
C PHE A 602 -2.14 -20.53 30.22
N LYS A 603 -1.39 -21.05 31.20
CA LYS A 603 -0.74 -20.23 32.21
C LYS A 603 0.68 -19.96 31.76
N VAL A 604 0.97 -18.71 31.39
CA VAL A 604 2.23 -18.31 30.74
C VAL A 604 3.08 -17.52 31.73
N HIS A 605 4.30 -17.98 31.99
CA HIS A 605 5.33 -17.21 32.70
C HIS A 605 6.13 -16.42 31.69
N GLY A 606 5.79 -15.14 31.52
CA GLY A 606 6.40 -14.29 30.49
C GLY A 606 7.89 -14.00 30.73
N ALA A 607 8.55 -13.51 29.69
CA ALA A 607 9.92 -13.00 29.75
C ALA A 607 10.08 -11.87 30.79
N ASP A 608 9.02 -11.09 30.98
CA ASP A 608 8.86 -10.04 31.99
C ASP A 608 8.74 -10.56 33.45
N GLY A 609 8.66 -11.88 33.63
CA GLY A 609 8.58 -12.54 34.93
C GLY A 609 7.18 -12.62 35.53
N ARG A 610 6.13 -12.18 34.82
CA ARG A 610 4.73 -12.27 35.29
C ARG A 610 4.07 -13.57 34.85
N TRP A 611 3.16 -14.07 35.68
CA TRP A 611 2.26 -15.16 35.30
C TRP A 611 0.94 -14.57 34.81
N VAL A 612 0.52 -14.93 33.60
CA VAL A 612 -0.73 -14.48 32.99
C VAL A 612 -1.49 -15.69 32.47
N ASP A 613 -2.79 -15.73 32.73
CA ASP A 613 -3.69 -16.75 32.19
C ASP A 613 -4.18 -16.28 30.82
N LYS A 614 -3.78 -17.01 29.78
CA LYS A 614 -4.03 -16.72 28.37
C LYS A 614 -5.09 -17.65 27.79
N ALA A 615 -6.03 -17.08 27.04
CA ALA A 615 -6.82 -17.83 26.08
C ALA A 615 -5.91 -18.37 24.97
N ASP A 616 -6.29 -19.50 24.37
CA ASP A 616 -5.56 -20.08 23.24
C ASP A 616 -5.75 -19.21 21.98
N PRO A 617 -4.67 -18.68 21.36
CA PRO A 617 -4.74 -17.96 20.09
C PRO A 617 -5.41 -18.75 18.96
N MET A 618 -5.34 -20.09 19.04
CA MET A 618 -5.84 -21.04 18.07
C MET A 618 -7.09 -21.78 18.56
N ALA A 619 -7.78 -21.22 19.58
CA ALA A 619 -9.05 -21.75 20.04
C ALA A 619 -10.05 -21.85 18.88
N ARG A 620 -10.58 -23.05 18.64
CA ARG A 620 -11.63 -23.29 17.64
C ARG A 620 -13.05 -23.13 18.22
N PHE A 621 -13.14 -23.00 19.54
CA PHE A 621 -14.33 -22.63 20.28
C PHE A 621 -13.93 -21.97 21.60
N ALA A 622 -14.75 -21.06 22.13
CA ALA A 622 -14.44 -20.29 23.32
C ALA A 622 -15.72 -19.98 24.12
N GLN A 623 -15.58 -19.75 25.42
CA GLN A 623 -16.70 -19.29 26.26
C GLN A 623 -17.14 -17.88 25.84
N SER A 624 -18.41 -17.57 26.06
CA SER A 624 -18.95 -16.22 25.81
C SER A 624 -18.52 -15.26 26.92
N ALA A 625 -18.31 -13.99 26.55
CA ALA A 625 -17.98 -12.94 27.50
C ALA A 625 -19.03 -12.86 28.64
N PRO A 626 -18.61 -12.57 29.89
CA PRO A 626 -17.28 -12.12 30.31
C PRO A 626 -16.25 -13.24 30.52
N GLU A 627 -16.62 -14.51 30.32
CA GLU A 627 -15.69 -15.63 30.43
C GLU A 627 -14.70 -15.65 29.25
N THR A 628 -13.50 -16.18 29.49
CA THR A 628 -12.38 -16.11 28.53
C THR A 628 -11.69 -17.46 28.29
N GLY A 629 -12.27 -18.56 28.75
CA GLY A 629 -11.73 -19.89 28.53
C GLY A 629 -11.90 -20.36 27.08
N SER A 630 -10.89 -21.06 26.57
CA SER A 630 -10.97 -21.79 25.31
C SER A 630 -11.64 -23.14 25.56
N ILE A 631 -12.34 -23.69 24.58
CA ILE A 631 -13.06 -24.97 24.69
C ILE A 631 -12.45 -25.96 23.71
N VAL A 632 -12.04 -27.13 24.20
CA VAL A 632 -11.58 -28.23 23.32
C VAL A 632 -12.75 -28.64 22.44
N THR A 633 -12.55 -28.64 21.13
CA THR A 633 -13.63 -28.93 20.18
C THR A 633 -13.20 -29.94 19.12
N GLU A 634 -14.15 -30.74 18.70
CA GLU A 634 -14.08 -31.66 17.57
C GLU A 634 -15.39 -31.50 16.80
N SER A 635 -15.30 -31.26 15.50
CA SER A 635 -16.48 -31.12 14.66
C SER A 635 -16.91 -32.49 14.16
N HIS A 636 -18.22 -32.71 14.11
CA HIS A 636 -18.83 -33.87 13.48
C HIS A 636 -19.86 -33.45 12.42
N TYR A 637 -19.77 -32.20 11.95
CA TYR A 637 -20.69 -31.65 10.97
C TYR A 637 -20.48 -32.28 9.59
N GLU A 638 -21.56 -32.71 8.95
CA GLU A 638 -21.58 -33.20 7.58
C GLU A 638 -22.24 -32.14 6.68
N TRP A 639 -21.47 -31.55 5.77
CA TRP A 639 -21.94 -30.52 4.84
C TRP A 639 -22.82 -31.08 3.72
N ASN A 640 -23.80 -30.29 3.29
CA ASN A 640 -24.67 -30.59 2.16
C ASN A 640 -24.68 -29.47 1.09
N ASP A 641 -23.51 -28.90 0.82
CA ASP A 641 -23.30 -27.76 -0.09
C ASP A 641 -22.30 -28.05 -1.23
N ALA A 642 -21.98 -29.30 -1.51
CA ALA A 642 -21.01 -29.67 -2.55
C ALA A 642 -21.34 -29.06 -3.93
N ASP A 643 -22.63 -29.03 -4.30
CA ASP A 643 -23.10 -28.40 -5.54
C ASP A 643 -22.86 -26.88 -5.56
N TRP A 644 -22.89 -26.22 -4.40
CA TRP A 644 -22.56 -24.81 -4.26
C TRP A 644 -21.07 -24.57 -4.49
N LEU A 645 -20.20 -25.32 -3.80
CA LEU A 645 -18.76 -25.19 -3.92
C LEU A 645 -18.26 -25.47 -5.34
N GLU A 646 -18.84 -26.46 -6.04
CA GLU A 646 -18.50 -26.71 -7.45
C GLU A 646 -18.86 -25.51 -8.35
N ARG A 647 -20.00 -24.87 -8.09
CA ARG A 647 -20.44 -23.68 -8.84
C ARG A 647 -19.55 -22.48 -8.53
N ARG A 648 -19.24 -22.24 -7.25
CA ARG A 648 -18.33 -21.19 -6.79
C ARG A 648 -16.99 -21.28 -7.49
N GLY A 649 -16.40 -22.48 -7.56
CA GLY A 649 -15.11 -22.71 -8.23
C GLY A 649 -15.07 -22.35 -9.72
N ARG A 650 -16.23 -22.10 -10.36
CA ARG A 650 -16.36 -21.68 -11.76
C ARG A 650 -16.90 -20.25 -11.92
N ALA A 651 -17.25 -19.59 -10.82
CA ALA A 651 -17.89 -18.29 -10.83
C ALA A 651 -16.97 -17.20 -11.40
N ARG A 652 -17.57 -16.25 -12.10
CA ARG A 652 -16.92 -15.04 -12.61
C ARG A 652 -17.59 -13.83 -11.99
N HIS A 653 -17.30 -13.61 -10.71
CA HIS A 653 -17.94 -12.59 -9.86
C HIS A 653 -18.05 -11.20 -10.49
N HIS A 654 -17.08 -10.77 -11.30
CA HIS A 654 -17.14 -9.49 -12.02
C HIS A 654 -18.31 -9.41 -13.03
N ALA A 655 -18.65 -10.53 -13.67
CA ALA A 655 -19.70 -10.64 -14.70
C ALA A 655 -21.00 -11.25 -14.16
N GLU A 656 -21.09 -11.53 -12.87
CA GLU A 656 -22.28 -12.10 -12.21
C GLU A 656 -22.99 -11.04 -11.36
N PRO A 657 -24.30 -11.21 -11.09
CA PRO A 657 -25.02 -10.31 -10.19
C PRO A 657 -24.55 -10.53 -8.75
N ILE A 658 -24.02 -9.48 -8.12
CA ILE A 658 -23.71 -9.45 -6.68
C ILE A 658 -24.47 -8.31 -6.02
N SER A 659 -25.49 -8.68 -5.26
CA SER A 659 -26.22 -7.84 -4.33
C SER A 659 -26.13 -8.44 -2.93
N ILE A 660 -25.55 -7.66 -2.02
CA ILE A 660 -25.10 -8.04 -0.67
C ILE A 660 -26.03 -7.40 0.37
N TYR A 661 -26.50 -8.22 1.31
CA TYR A 661 -27.18 -7.77 2.51
C TYR A 661 -26.22 -7.85 3.70
N GLU A 662 -25.72 -6.70 4.16
CA GLU A 662 -24.76 -6.62 5.26
C GLU A 662 -25.50 -6.69 6.61
N ILE A 663 -25.00 -7.50 7.54
CA ILE A 663 -25.69 -7.90 8.76
C ILE A 663 -24.74 -7.89 9.96
N HIS A 664 -25.11 -7.16 11.02
CA HIS A 664 -24.65 -7.47 12.37
C HIS A 664 -25.55 -8.54 12.99
N LEU A 665 -25.05 -9.78 13.10
CA LEU A 665 -25.87 -10.96 13.39
C LEU A 665 -26.67 -10.82 14.70
N GLY A 666 -26.02 -10.35 15.76
CA GLY A 666 -26.65 -10.15 17.06
C GLY A 666 -27.64 -8.97 17.12
N GLY A 667 -27.58 -8.06 16.14
CA GLY A 667 -28.43 -6.87 16.04
C GLY A 667 -29.56 -7.04 15.01
N TRP A 668 -29.56 -8.10 14.20
CA TRP A 668 -30.62 -8.34 13.23
C TRP A 668 -31.93 -8.71 13.91
N ARG A 669 -31.91 -9.79 14.70
CA ARG A 669 -33.00 -10.21 15.60
C ARG A 669 -32.39 -10.64 16.94
N ARG A 670 -32.61 -9.84 17.99
CA ARG A 670 -32.02 -10.08 19.33
C ARG A 670 -32.37 -11.46 19.87
N GLY A 671 -31.40 -12.10 20.50
CA GLY A 671 -31.56 -13.35 21.24
C GLY A 671 -31.68 -14.60 20.40
N LYS A 672 -31.36 -14.53 19.09
CA LYS A 672 -31.41 -15.67 18.17
C LYS A 672 -30.10 -16.42 18.11
N THR A 673 -30.21 -17.74 18.06
CA THR A 673 -29.10 -18.68 17.86
C THR A 673 -28.79 -18.89 16.38
N TYR A 674 -27.62 -19.44 16.03
CA TYR A 674 -27.30 -19.80 14.64
C TYR A 674 -28.35 -20.71 14.01
N VAL A 675 -28.90 -21.66 14.79
CA VAL A 675 -29.93 -22.61 14.32
C VAL A 675 -31.25 -21.90 14.00
N GLU A 676 -31.68 -20.95 14.84
CA GLU A 676 -32.90 -20.18 14.53
C GLU A 676 -32.70 -19.25 13.34
N LEU A 677 -31.51 -18.66 13.19
CA LEU A 677 -31.17 -17.80 12.07
C LEU A 677 -31.05 -18.58 10.75
N ALA A 678 -30.63 -19.85 10.80
CA ALA A 678 -30.62 -20.75 9.66
C ALA A 678 -32.01 -20.93 9.02
N ASP A 679 -33.08 -20.69 9.76
CA ASP A 679 -34.44 -20.64 9.22
C ASP A 679 -34.84 -19.19 8.91
N GLU A 680 -34.81 -18.31 9.92
CA GLU A 680 -35.37 -16.95 9.80
C GLU A 680 -34.62 -16.05 8.82
N LEU A 681 -33.29 -16.05 8.88
CA LEU A 681 -32.45 -15.20 8.02
C LEU A 681 -32.46 -15.72 6.59
N VAL A 682 -32.33 -17.04 6.41
CA VAL A 682 -32.35 -17.68 5.08
C VAL A 682 -33.68 -17.42 4.38
N GLU A 683 -34.80 -17.55 5.09
CA GLU A 683 -36.12 -17.21 4.55
C GLU A 683 -36.18 -15.74 4.11
N TYR A 684 -35.75 -14.82 4.97
CA TYR A 684 -35.82 -13.38 4.69
C TYR A 684 -34.95 -12.95 3.51
N VAL A 685 -33.69 -13.37 3.49
CA VAL A 685 -32.72 -12.99 2.44
C VAL A 685 -33.13 -13.59 1.10
N SER A 686 -33.59 -14.84 1.10
CA SER A 686 -34.15 -15.49 -0.10
C SER A 686 -35.40 -14.77 -0.61
N TRP A 687 -36.29 -14.36 0.29
CA TRP A 687 -37.49 -13.61 -0.04
C TRP A 687 -37.18 -12.21 -0.60
N GLN A 688 -36.17 -11.52 -0.06
CA GLN A 688 -35.67 -10.23 -0.58
C GLN A 688 -34.85 -10.39 -1.87
N GLY A 689 -34.43 -11.61 -2.22
CA GLY A 689 -33.75 -11.91 -3.48
C GLY A 689 -32.30 -11.45 -3.56
N TYR A 690 -31.65 -11.15 -2.44
CA TYR A 690 -30.21 -10.92 -2.40
C TYR A 690 -29.45 -12.16 -2.87
N THR A 691 -28.22 -11.95 -3.32
CA THR A 691 -27.35 -13.05 -3.79
C THR A 691 -26.34 -13.47 -2.73
N HIS A 692 -26.01 -12.56 -1.82
CA HIS A 692 -25.00 -12.74 -0.79
C HIS A 692 -25.46 -12.09 0.50
N VAL A 693 -25.01 -12.65 1.62
CA VAL A 693 -24.95 -11.95 2.90
C VAL A 693 -23.50 -11.57 3.20
N GLU A 694 -23.31 -10.43 3.85
CA GLU A 694 -22.02 -10.06 4.45
C GLU A 694 -22.21 -9.93 5.95
N PHE A 695 -21.53 -10.78 6.72
CA PHE A 695 -21.55 -10.69 8.16
C PHE A 695 -20.44 -9.77 8.66
N LEU A 696 -20.80 -8.80 9.51
CA LEU A 696 -19.82 -8.18 10.40
C LEU A 696 -19.05 -9.26 11.19
N PRO A 697 -17.87 -8.97 11.75
CA PRO A 697 -16.95 -10.01 12.20
C PRO A 697 -17.60 -11.01 13.17
N LEU A 698 -17.60 -12.29 12.79
CA LEU A 698 -18.12 -13.40 13.60
C LEU A 698 -17.02 -14.14 14.38
N ALA A 699 -15.77 -13.70 14.27
CA ALA A 699 -14.70 -14.18 15.14
C ALA A 699 -14.97 -13.74 16.60
N GLN A 700 -14.58 -14.58 17.56
CA GLN A 700 -14.85 -14.34 18.98
C GLN A 700 -14.23 -13.01 19.44
N HIS A 701 -15.06 -12.17 20.04
CA HIS A 701 -14.69 -10.88 20.59
C HIS A 701 -15.40 -10.65 21.93
N PRO A 702 -14.78 -9.93 22.90
CA PRO A 702 -15.29 -9.84 24.26
C PRO A 702 -16.30 -8.70 24.47
N TYR A 703 -16.36 -7.74 23.54
CA TYR A 703 -17.09 -6.49 23.71
C TYR A 703 -18.07 -6.27 22.55
N GLU A 704 -19.36 -6.52 22.78
CA GLU A 704 -20.44 -6.41 21.77
C GLU A 704 -20.48 -5.04 21.07
N PRO A 705 -20.26 -3.89 21.74
CA PRO A 705 -20.21 -2.58 21.07
C PRO A 705 -18.97 -2.33 20.21
N SER A 706 -18.02 -3.28 20.13
CA SER A 706 -17.00 -3.25 19.06
C SER A 706 -17.53 -3.73 17.71
N TRP A 707 -18.77 -4.26 17.69
CA TRP A 707 -19.45 -4.89 16.55
C TRP A 707 -18.68 -6.06 15.92
N GLY A 708 -17.66 -6.57 16.61
CA GLY A 708 -16.78 -7.63 16.14
C GLY A 708 -15.38 -7.19 15.77
N TYR A 709 -15.11 -5.89 15.60
CA TYR A 709 -13.82 -5.39 15.12
C TYR A 709 -12.69 -5.42 16.16
N GLN A 710 -12.96 -5.82 17.40
CA GLN A 710 -11.92 -6.06 18.42
C GLN A 710 -11.83 -7.55 18.77
N VAL A 711 -11.32 -8.34 17.82
CA VAL A 711 -11.24 -9.80 17.89
C VAL A 711 -10.17 -10.28 18.88
N THR A 712 -10.51 -11.27 19.71
CA THR A 712 -9.57 -11.96 20.62
C THR A 712 -9.42 -13.44 20.31
N GLY A 713 -10.44 -14.09 19.73
CA GLY A 713 -10.40 -15.49 19.31
C GLY A 713 -10.60 -15.63 17.80
N TYR A 714 -9.50 -15.48 17.06
CA TYR A 714 -9.49 -15.43 15.59
C TYR A 714 -10.03 -16.70 14.93
N PHE A 715 -9.87 -17.87 15.55
CA PHE A 715 -10.27 -19.18 15.01
C PHE A 715 -11.58 -19.72 15.60
N ALA A 716 -12.26 -18.95 16.46
CA ALA A 716 -13.51 -19.35 17.09
C ALA A 716 -14.67 -18.50 16.56
N PRO A 717 -15.76 -19.11 16.06
CA PRO A 717 -17.00 -18.37 15.80
C PRO A 717 -17.62 -17.89 17.12
N MET A 718 -18.36 -16.79 17.05
CA MET A 718 -18.90 -16.13 18.22
C MET A 718 -19.84 -17.05 18.99
N SER A 719 -19.47 -17.36 20.23
CA SER A 719 -20.13 -18.41 21.01
C SER A 719 -21.49 -18.04 21.57
N MET A 720 -21.82 -16.74 21.60
CA MET A 720 -23.11 -16.26 22.12
C MET A 720 -24.30 -16.72 21.27
N PHE A 721 -24.07 -17.10 20.01
CA PHE A 721 -25.11 -17.60 19.10
C PHE A 721 -25.19 -19.12 19.05
N GLY A 722 -24.17 -19.84 19.57
CA GLY A 722 -24.11 -21.30 19.54
C GLY A 722 -22.70 -21.85 19.32
N THR A 723 -22.64 -23.13 19.00
CA THR A 723 -21.43 -23.90 18.74
C THR A 723 -20.90 -23.70 17.31
N PRO A 724 -19.64 -24.06 17.02
CA PRO A 724 -19.11 -24.01 15.67
C PRO A 724 -19.91 -24.85 14.66
N ASP A 725 -20.43 -26.01 15.03
CA ASP A 725 -21.24 -26.84 14.12
C ASP A 725 -22.62 -26.22 13.85
N GLU A 726 -23.19 -25.48 14.79
CA GLU A 726 -24.40 -24.70 14.54
C GLU A 726 -24.13 -23.50 13.62
N PHE A 727 -22.93 -22.91 13.66
CA PHE A 727 -22.52 -21.92 12.67
C PHE A 727 -22.35 -22.54 11.29
N ARG A 728 -21.71 -23.72 11.17
CA ARG A 728 -21.67 -24.49 9.90
C ARG A 728 -23.06 -24.75 9.35
N TYR A 729 -24.01 -25.11 10.22
CA TYR A 729 -25.41 -25.30 9.83
C TYR A 729 -26.01 -24.03 9.21
N LEU A 730 -25.80 -22.84 9.79
CA LEU A 730 -26.25 -21.58 9.17
C LEU A 730 -25.67 -21.37 7.77
N ILE A 731 -24.35 -21.56 7.61
CA ILE A 731 -23.68 -21.39 6.31
C ILE A 731 -24.21 -22.39 5.27
N ASP A 732 -24.32 -23.66 5.64
CA ASP A 732 -24.83 -24.72 4.76
C ASP A 732 -26.27 -24.42 4.30
N ARG A 733 -27.12 -23.91 5.20
CA ARG A 733 -28.50 -23.51 4.87
C ARG A 733 -28.55 -22.32 3.91
N LEU A 734 -27.63 -21.36 4.02
CA LEU A 734 -27.48 -20.27 3.06
C LEU A 734 -27.05 -20.80 1.67
N HIS A 735 -26.04 -21.68 1.62
CA HIS A 735 -25.57 -22.29 0.37
C HIS A 735 -26.64 -23.14 -0.32
N GLN A 736 -27.41 -23.92 0.44
CA GLN A 736 -28.55 -24.69 -0.08
C GLN A 736 -29.66 -23.79 -0.65
N ALA A 737 -29.79 -22.56 -0.14
CA ALA A 737 -30.68 -21.54 -0.67
C ALA A 737 -30.09 -20.75 -1.86
N GLY A 738 -28.83 -21.02 -2.24
CA GLY A 738 -28.13 -20.32 -3.30
C GLY A 738 -27.66 -18.92 -2.91
N ILE A 739 -27.41 -18.69 -1.62
CA ILE A 739 -26.91 -17.43 -1.07
C ILE A 739 -25.45 -17.60 -0.67
N GLY A 740 -24.57 -16.77 -1.22
CA GLY A 740 -23.16 -16.77 -0.83
C GLY A 740 -22.91 -16.03 0.48
N VAL A 741 -21.84 -16.40 1.18
CA VAL A 741 -21.48 -15.81 2.47
C VAL A 741 -20.15 -15.08 2.41
N ILE A 742 -20.18 -13.78 2.69
CA ILE A 742 -19.02 -12.95 2.93
C ILE A 742 -18.92 -12.71 4.44
N MET A 743 -17.70 -12.65 4.97
CA MET A 743 -17.46 -12.30 6.36
C MET A 743 -16.39 -11.22 6.47
N ASP A 744 -16.63 -10.23 7.32
CA ASP A 744 -15.62 -9.27 7.69
C ASP A 744 -14.49 -9.96 8.46
N TRP A 745 -13.28 -9.74 7.97
CA TRP A 745 -12.03 -10.26 8.51
C TRP A 745 -11.16 -9.11 8.97
N VAL A 746 -10.61 -9.23 10.19
CA VAL A 746 -9.97 -8.12 10.90
C VAL A 746 -8.47 -8.40 11.12
N PRO A 747 -7.62 -8.36 10.06
CA PRO A 747 -6.19 -8.60 10.19
C PRO A 747 -5.38 -7.36 10.58
N GLY A 748 -6.00 -6.18 10.66
CA GLY A 748 -5.28 -4.92 10.85
C GLY A 748 -4.81 -4.68 12.28
N HIS A 749 -5.57 -5.14 13.28
CA HIS A 749 -5.33 -4.82 14.68
C HIS A 749 -6.03 -5.80 15.63
N PHE A 750 -5.66 -5.78 16.92
CA PHE A 750 -6.29 -6.56 17.98
C PHE A 750 -6.26 -5.81 19.33
N PRO A 751 -7.20 -6.06 20.25
CA PRO A 751 -7.28 -5.32 21.51
C PRO A 751 -6.15 -5.68 22.49
N LYS A 752 -5.92 -4.81 23.48
CA LYS A 752 -4.82 -4.91 24.46
C LYS A 752 -5.12 -5.83 25.64
N ASP A 753 -6.22 -6.59 25.61
CA ASP A 753 -6.62 -7.54 26.65
C ASP A 753 -5.47 -8.48 27.04
N GLU A 754 -5.00 -8.38 28.29
CA GLU A 754 -3.87 -9.16 28.80
C GLU A 754 -4.12 -10.68 28.74
N TRP A 755 -5.37 -11.13 28.75
CA TRP A 755 -5.73 -12.55 28.66
C TRP A 755 -5.75 -13.08 27.21
N ALA A 756 -5.62 -12.22 26.20
CA ALA A 756 -5.62 -12.59 24.78
C ALA A 756 -4.21 -12.43 24.16
N LEU A 757 -4.08 -11.88 22.95
CA LEU A 757 -2.82 -11.81 22.21
C LEU A 757 -1.81 -10.79 22.74
N GLY A 758 -2.25 -9.75 23.45
CA GLY A 758 -1.38 -8.64 23.90
C GLY A 758 -0.24 -9.13 24.79
N ARG A 759 1.01 -8.78 24.44
CA ARG A 759 2.22 -9.15 25.19
C ARG A 759 2.28 -10.64 25.54
N PHE A 760 1.93 -11.50 24.58
CA PHE A 760 1.55 -12.89 24.83
C PHE A 760 2.50 -13.69 25.73
N ASP A 761 3.81 -13.59 25.47
CA ASP A 761 4.86 -14.28 26.22
C ASP A 761 5.73 -13.34 27.07
N GLY A 762 5.18 -12.17 27.42
CA GLY A 762 5.90 -11.08 28.12
C GLY A 762 6.74 -10.18 27.19
N THR A 763 6.68 -10.40 25.87
CA THR A 763 7.31 -9.54 24.84
C THR A 763 6.27 -9.05 23.83
N ALA A 764 6.64 -8.10 22.95
CA ALA A 764 5.83 -7.81 21.75
C ALA A 764 5.94 -8.98 20.77
N LEU A 765 5.00 -9.92 20.86
CA LEU A 765 5.06 -11.18 20.13
C LEU A 765 4.28 -11.10 18.81
N TYR A 766 2.97 -10.84 18.93
CA TYR A 766 2.05 -10.68 17.80
C TYR A 766 2.07 -9.25 17.27
N GLU A 767 2.19 -8.28 18.17
CA GLU A 767 2.31 -6.86 17.89
C GLU A 767 3.74 -6.44 17.53
N HIS A 768 3.88 -5.34 16.81
CA HIS A 768 5.20 -4.76 16.55
C HIS A 768 5.81 -4.16 17.84
N ALA A 769 7.11 -4.32 18.03
CA ALA A 769 7.80 -3.91 19.26
C ALA A 769 7.91 -2.39 19.41
N ASP A 770 8.08 -1.66 18.31
CA ASP A 770 8.02 -0.20 18.27
C ASP A 770 6.55 0.26 18.31
N PRO A 771 6.09 0.95 19.37
CA PRO A 771 4.70 1.40 19.49
C PRO A 771 4.23 2.31 18.35
N ARG A 772 5.15 3.03 17.70
CA ARG A 772 4.84 3.91 16.56
C ARG A 772 4.34 3.14 15.34
N GLN A 773 4.62 1.84 15.29
CA GLN A 773 4.12 0.92 14.25
C GLN A 773 3.17 -0.13 14.84
N GLY A 774 3.34 -0.49 16.12
CA GLY A 774 2.62 -1.57 16.79
C GLY A 774 1.36 -1.15 17.53
N GLU A 775 0.97 0.13 17.52
CA GLU A 775 -0.25 0.62 18.17
C GLU A 775 -1.07 1.50 17.25
N GLN A 776 -2.41 1.36 17.31
CA GLN A 776 -3.34 2.32 16.73
C GLN A 776 -3.85 3.25 17.83
N PRO A 777 -3.35 4.51 17.91
CA PRO A 777 -3.58 5.38 19.06
C PRO A 777 -5.05 5.76 19.24
N ASP A 778 -5.78 6.05 18.16
CA ASP A 778 -7.19 6.45 18.22
C ASP A 778 -8.12 5.33 18.67
N TRP A 779 -7.74 4.08 18.42
CA TRP A 779 -8.54 2.90 18.77
C TRP A 779 -8.11 2.26 20.09
N GLY A 780 -6.91 2.57 20.57
CA GLY A 780 -6.33 1.97 21.76
C GLY A 780 -5.96 0.50 21.59
N THR A 781 -5.73 0.03 20.35
CA THR A 781 -5.45 -1.38 20.00
C THR A 781 -3.98 -1.58 19.59
N TYR A 782 -3.53 -2.84 19.55
CA TYR A 782 -2.25 -3.22 18.95
C TYR A 782 -2.40 -3.51 17.45
N VAL A 783 -1.32 -3.30 16.69
CA VAL A 783 -1.19 -3.63 15.26
C VAL A 783 -0.30 -4.85 15.13
N PHE A 784 -0.70 -5.82 14.30
CA PHE A 784 0.10 -7.02 14.04
C PHE A 784 1.46 -6.67 13.43
N ASN A 785 2.49 -7.42 13.81
CA ASN A 785 3.80 -7.36 13.19
C ASN A 785 3.79 -8.18 11.89
N PHE A 786 3.36 -7.58 10.79
CA PHE A 786 3.26 -8.24 9.48
C PHE A 786 4.61 -8.77 8.94
N GLY A 787 5.73 -8.17 9.38
CA GLY A 787 7.08 -8.59 9.01
C GLY A 787 7.56 -9.86 9.71
N ARG A 788 6.81 -10.38 10.69
CA ARG A 788 7.17 -11.60 11.42
C ARG A 788 6.49 -12.82 10.82
N ASN A 789 7.30 -13.79 10.39
CA ASN A 789 6.84 -15.00 9.70
C ASN A 789 5.78 -15.80 10.46
N GLU A 790 5.90 -15.95 11.78
CA GLU A 790 4.90 -16.67 12.57
C GLU A 790 3.56 -15.92 12.64
N VAL A 791 3.59 -14.57 12.66
CA VAL A 791 2.40 -13.72 12.64
C VAL A 791 1.75 -13.74 11.26
N LYS A 792 2.56 -13.68 10.20
CA LYS A 792 2.10 -13.87 8.82
C LYS A 792 1.42 -15.24 8.65
N SER A 793 2.04 -16.32 9.14
CA SER A 793 1.46 -17.66 9.13
C SER A 793 0.14 -17.71 9.91
N PHE A 794 0.09 -17.13 11.11
CA PHE A 794 -1.13 -17.06 11.92
C PHE A 794 -2.29 -16.39 11.14
N LEU A 795 -2.06 -15.23 10.55
CA LEU A 795 -3.10 -14.47 9.84
C LEU A 795 -3.52 -15.12 8.52
N VAL A 796 -2.58 -15.60 7.70
CA VAL A 796 -2.91 -16.27 6.43
C VAL A 796 -3.65 -17.59 6.70
N SER A 797 -3.19 -18.33 7.71
CA SER A 797 -3.88 -19.50 8.22
C SER A 797 -5.28 -19.14 8.72
N ASN A 798 -5.47 -17.98 9.35
CA ASN A 798 -6.79 -17.57 9.81
C ASN A 798 -7.76 -17.27 8.65
N ALA A 799 -7.31 -16.53 7.64
CA ALA A 799 -8.12 -16.24 6.46
C ALA A 799 -8.58 -17.54 5.78
N LEU A 800 -7.65 -18.48 5.57
CA LEU A 800 -7.98 -19.74 4.93
C LEU A 800 -8.84 -20.67 5.80
N TYR A 801 -8.68 -20.62 7.13
CA TYR A 801 -9.47 -21.40 8.07
C TYR A 801 -10.97 -21.14 7.91
N TRP A 802 -11.39 -19.88 7.80
CA TRP A 802 -12.80 -19.54 7.59
C TRP A 802 -13.34 -20.09 6.27
N ILE A 803 -12.55 -20.01 5.20
CA ILE A 803 -12.95 -20.52 3.89
C ILE A 803 -13.00 -22.06 3.87
N LYS A 804 -12.04 -22.74 4.50
CA LYS A 804 -11.93 -24.21 4.48
C LYS A 804 -12.84 -24.91 5.49
N GLU A 805 -12.91 -24.41 6.72
CA GLU A 805 -13.58 -25.11 7.82
C GLU A 805 -15.05 -24.66 8.01
N PHE A 806 -15.40 -23.48 7.48
CA PHE A 806 -16.74 -22.91 7.53
C PHE A 806 -17.32 -22.58 6.14
N HIS A 807 -16.60 -22.91 5.06
CA HIS A 807 -17.05 -22.73 3.68
C HIS A 807 -17.40 -21.27 3.30
N ILE A 808 -16.90 -20.28 4.04
CA ILE A 808 -17.10 -18.86 3.71
C ILE A 808 -16.63 -18.57 2.27
N ASP A 809 -17.45 -17.84 1.50
CA ASP A 809 -17.22 -17.59 0.06
C ASP A 809 -16.39 -16.34 -0.20
N GLY A 810 -16.28 -15.44 0.77
CA GLY A 810 -15.42 -14.28 0.65
C GLY A 810 -15.10 -13.61 1.98
N LEU A 811 -14.01 -12.85 1.98
CA LEU A 811 -13.60 -12.05 3.13
C LEU A 811 -13.54 -10.58 2.74
N ARG A 812 -14.11 -9.73 3.59
CA ARG A 812 -13.99 -8.27 3.48
C ARG A 812 -13.03 -7.75 4.54
N VAL A 813 -12.04 -6.96 4.13
CA VAL A 813 -11.05 -6.35 5.04
C VAL A 813 -11.41 -4.89 5.24
N ASP A 814 -11.71 -4.54 6.49
CA ASP A 814 -11.95 -3.18 6.95
C ASP A 814 -10.66 -2.38 7.05
N ALA A 815 -10.77 -1.06 6.85
CA ALA A 815 -9.75 -0.06 7.12
C ALA A 815 -8.37 -0.46 6.58
N VAL A 816 -8.29 -0.91 5.33
CA VAL A 816 -7.03 -1.38 4.71
C VAL A 816 -5.96 -0.28 4.74
N ALA A 817 -6.37 1.00 4.67
CA ALA A 817 -5.49 2.15 4.84
C ALA A 817 -4.73 2.13 6.20
N SER A 818 -5.35 1.65 7.28
CA SER A 818 -4.70 1.53 8.59
C SER A 818 -3.55 0.55 8.61
N MET A 819 -3.54 -0.41 7.67
CA MET A 819 -2.46 -1.35 7.46
C MET A 819 -1.40 -0.79 6.51
N LEU A 820 -1.83 -0.17 5.41
CA LEU A 820 -0.96 0.31 4.33
C LEU A 820 -0.05 1.48 4.73
N TYR A 821 -0.41 2.23 5.77
CA TYR A 821 0.29 3.48 6.12
C TYR A 821 0.83 3.48 7.55
N LEU A 822 2.14 3.75 7.66
CA LEU A 822 2.85 3.93 8.93
C LEU A 822 2.44 5.23 9.62
N ASP A 823 1.93 6.23 8.90
CA ASP A 823 1.44 7.51 9.43
C ASP A 823 -0.08 7.53 9.69
N TYR A 824 -0.80 6.43 9.46
CA TYR A 824 -2.26 6.39 9.66
C TYR A 824 -2.67 6.76 11.09
N SER A 825 -3.47 7.81 11.24
CA SER A 825 -3.90 8.37 12.54
C SER A 825 -2.75 8.76 13.47
N ARG A 826 -1.60 9.19 12.92
CA ARG A 826 -0.44 9.60 13.71
C ARG A 826 0.00 11.01 13.32
N GLU A 827 0.31 11.82 14.33
CA GLU A 827 0.89 13.16 14.13
C GLU A 827 2.35 13.08 13.64
N ASP A 828 2.85 14.18 13.08
CA ASP A 828 4.25 14.30 12.69
C ASP A 828 5.20 14.03 13.87
N GLY A 829 6.15 13.13 13.67
CA GLY A 829 7.09 12.68 14.71
C GLY A 829 6.57 11.53 15.60
N ALA A 830 5.29 11.14 15.46
CA ALA A 830 4.70 9.99 16.15
C ALA A 830 4.73 8.69 15.32
N TRP A 831 5.30 8.73 14.11
CA TRP A 831 5.52 7.59 13.23
C TRP A 831 6.97 7.54 12.73
N VAL A 832 7.36 6.44 12.07
CA VAL A 832 8.67 6.31 11.41
C VAL A 832 8.49 5.86 9.96
N PRO A 833 9.27 6.43 9.03
CA PRO A 833 9.22 6.00 7.63
C PRO A 833 9.77 4.60 7.42
N ASN A 834 9.35 3.99 6.31
CA ASN A 834 9.92 2.73 5.83
C ASN A 834 11.38 2.90 5.41
N MET A 835 12.03 1.79 5.02
CA MET A 835 13.45 1.78 4.65
C MET A 835 13.83 2.69 3.47
N PHE A 836 12.85 3.15 2.68
CA PHE A 836 13.02 4.07 1.54
C PHE A 836 12.63 5.52 1.85
N GLY A 837 12.26 5.83 3.10
CA GLY A 837 11.82 7.17 3.51
C GLY A 837 10.32 7.43 3.38
N GLY A 838 9.57 6.53 2.75
CA GLY A 838 8.13 6.64 2.52
C GLY A 838 7.28 6.27 3.74
N ARG A 839 5.98 6.53 3.63
CA ARG A 839 4.97 6.22 4.66
C ARG A 839 4.31 4.87 4.50
N GLU A 840 4.58 4.17 3.41
CA GLU A 840 3.98 2.88 3.09
C GLU A 840 4.53 1.80 4.02
N ASN A 841 3.65 1.01 4.62
CA ASN A 841 3.99 -0.16 5.42
C ASN A 841 4.24 -1.35 4.48
N LEU A 842 5.50 -1.54 4.09
CA LEU A 842 5.88 -2.53 3.08
C LEU A 842 5.57 -3.97 3.50
N GLU A 843 5.69 -4.26 4.80
CA GLU A 843 5.38 -5.55 5.38
C GLU A 843 3.88 -5.85 5.31
N ALA A 844 3.02 -4.85 5.55
CA ALA A 844 1.57 -4.99 5.36
C ALA A 844 1.19 -5.18 3.88
N VAL A 845 1.83 -4.44 2.97
CA VAL A 845 1.64 -4.59 1.51
C VAL A 845 2.01 -6.01 1.07
N ASP A 846 3.17 -6.52 1.51
CA ASP A 846 3.60 -7.90 1.22
C ASP A 846 2.62 -8.93 1.78
N PHE A 847 2.17 -8.75 3.03
CA PHE A 847 1.18 -9.61 3.65
C PHE A 847 -0.14 -9.67 2.85
N LEU A 848 -0.69 -8.52 2.47
CA LEU A 848 -1.95 -8.44 1.72
C LEU A 848 -1.84 -9.11 0.35
N ARG A 849 -0.74 -8.88 -0.37
CA ARG A 849 -0.44 -9.57 -1.64
C ARG A 849 -0.32 -11.08 -1.44
N TYR A 850 0.38 -11.48 -0.39
CA TYR A 850 0.61 -12.88 -0.07
C TYR A 850 -0.70 -13.60 0.26
N VAL A 851 -1.54 -13.05 1.14
CA VAL A 851 -2.81 -13.68 1.53
C VAL A 851 -3.77 -13.77 0.34
N ASN A 852 -3.93 -12.72 -0.46
CA ASN A 852 -4.79 -12.74 -1.63
C ASN A 852 -4.34 -13.81 -2.64
N THR A 853 -3.05 -13.85 -2.96
CA THR A 853 -2.49 -14.85 -3.90
C THR A 853 -2.79 -16.27 -3.42
N HIS A 854 -2.49 -16.58 -2.16
CA HIS A 854 -2.67 -17.93 -1.62
C HIS A 854 -4.13 -18.33 -1.51
N LEU A 855 -5.03 -17.42 -1.16
CA LEU A 855 -6.46 -17.73 -1.05
C LEU A 855 -7.05 -18.05 -2.42
N TYR A 856 -6.80 -17.23 -3.45
CA TYR A 856 -7.31 -17.49 -4.80
C TYR A 856 -6.72 -18.75 -5.43
N GLU A 857 -5.44 -19.06 -5.18
CA GLU A 857 -4.81 -20.30 -5.68
C GLU A 857 -5.40 -21.55 -5.03
N ARG A 858 -5.63 -21.51 -3.71
CA ARG A 858 -6.09 -22.69 -2.96
C ARG A 858 -7.60 -22.90 -3.03
N GLU A 859 -8.36 -21.81 -3.14
CA GLU A 859 -9.82 -21.79 -3.14
C GLU A 859 -10.36 -20.93 -4.30
N PRO A 860 -10.33 -21.45 -5.54
CA PRO A 860 -10.83 -20.72 -6.69
C PRO A 860 -12.28 -20.27 -6.51
N GLY A 861 -12.57 -19.06 -6.97
CA GLY A 861 -13.92 -18.50 -6.96
C GLY A 861 -14.37 -17.94 -5.61
N ILE A 862 -13.49 -17.80 -4.61
CA ILE A 862 -13.77 -16.95 -3.45
C ILE A 862 -13.71 -15.45 -3.82
N MET A 863 -14.12 -14.57 -2.91
CA MET A 863 -14.00 -13.11 -3.07
C MET A 863 -13.15 -12.50 -1.96
N MET A 864 -12.18 -11.67 -2.33
CA MET A 864 -11.48 -10.79 -1.39
C MET A 864 -11.92 -9.35 -1.65
N ILE A 865 -12.46 -8.67 -0.64
CA ILE A 865 -13.04 -7.32 -0.76
C ILE A 865 -12.28 -6.37 0.17
N ALA A 866 -11.88 -5.20 -0.32
CA ALA A 866 -11.18 -4.18 0.45
C ALA A 866 -12.04 -2.94 0.69
N GLU A 867 -12.01 -2.40 1.90
CA GLU A 867 -12.33 -1.00 2.15
C GLU A 867 -11.02 -0.21 2.30
N GLU A 868 -10.76 0.67 1.34
CA GLU A 868 -9.54 1.46 1.25
C GLU A 868 -9.91 2.89 0.83
N SER A 869 -9.58 3.87 1.68
CA SER A 869 -10.15 5.22 1.66
C SER A 869 -9.16 6.34 1.30
N THR A 870 -7.92 6.01 0.87
CA THR A 870 -6.84 6.98 0.59
C THR A 870 -6.40 7.03 -0.87
N SER A 871 -7.17 6.39 -1.77
CA SER A 871 -6.89 6.31 -3.22
C SER A 871 -5.62 5.53 -3.56
N TRP A 872 -5.30 4.47 -2.80
CA TRP A 872 -4.23 3.54 -3.18
C TRP A 872 -4.53 2.95 -4.57
N PRO A 873 -3.58 2.97 -5.52
CA PRO A 873 -3.82 2.49 -6.87
C PRO A 873 -3.71 0.96 -6.98
N GLY A 874 -4.57 0.34 -7.78
CA GLY A 874 -4.49 -1.07 -8.11
C GLY A 874 -4.86 -1.99 -6.94
N VAL A 875 -5.79 -1.57 -6.09
CA VAL A 875 -6.26 -2.40 -4.96
C VAL A 875 -6.85 -3.70 -5.47
N THR A 876 -7.66 -3.63 -6.53
CA THR A 876 -8.32 -4.78 -7.16
C THR A 876 -7.57 -5.36 -8.36
N ARG A 877 -6.35 -4.88 -8.59
CA ARG A 877 -5.48 -5.38 -9.67
C ARG A 877 -4.74 -6.64 -9.20
N PRO A 878 -4.49 -7.61 -10.10
CA PRO A 878 -3.65 -8.76 -9.79
C PRO A 878 -2.26 -8.39 -9.25
N VAL A 879 -1.74 -9.22 -8.35
CA VAL A 879 -0.44 -9.01 -7.68
C VAL A 879 0.71 -9.02 -8.68
N ASP A 880 0.67 -9.90 -9.68
CA ASP A 880 1.66 -10.00 -10.77
C ASP A 880 1.68 -8.77 -11.70
N GLN A 881 0.70 -7.87 -11.56
CA GLN A 881 0.65 -6.57 -12.24
C GLN A 881 0.82 -5.39 -11.29
N GLY A 882 1.37 -5.64 -10.10
CA GLY A 882 1.69 -4.62 -9.09
C GLY A 882 0.53 -4.24 -8.17
N GLY A 883 -0.63 -4.89 -8.26
CA GLY A 883 -1.76 -4.63 -7.37
C GLY A 883 -1.65 -5.25 -5.99
N LEU A 884 -2.68 -5.03 -5.15
CA LEU A 884 -2.81 -5.70 -3.85
C LEU A 884 -3.48 -7.08 -3.96
N GLY A 885 -4.11 -7.38 -5.10
CA GLY A 885 -4.73 -8.68 -5.37
C GLY A 885 -6.14 -8.86 -4.85
N PHE A 886 -6.82 -7.81 -4.36
CA PHE A 886 -8.24 -7.94 -4.00
C PHE A 886 -9.10 -8.17 -5.26
N GLY A 887 -10.26 -8.80 -5.09
CA GLY A 887 -11.22 -8.98 -6.17
C GLY A 887 -12.11 -7.74 -6.35
N PHE A 888 -12.46 -7.09 -5.24
CA PHE A 888 -13.30 -5.90 -5.22
C PHE A 888 -12.84 -4.86 -4.20
N LYS A 889 -13.25 -3.61 -4.42
CA LYS A 889 -13.04 -2.47 -3.51
C LYS A 889 -14.36 -1.75 -3.26
N TRP A 890 -14.61 -1.34 -2.03
CA TRP A 890 -15.72 -0.44 -1.71
C TRP A 890 -15.50 0.94 -2.33
N ASN A 891 -16.52 1.47 -3.01
CA ASN A 891 -16.49 2.80 -3.61
C ASN A 891 -16.90 3.87 -2.59
N MET A 892 -15.98 4.22 -1.70
CA MET A 892 -16.22 5.22 -0.66
C MET A 892 -16.47 6.63 -1.22
N GLY A 893 -15.89 6.95 -2.38
CA GLY A 893 -16.16 8.23 -3.07
C GLY A 893 -17.61 8.34 -3.51
N TRP A 894 -18.11 7.34 -4.26
CA TRP A 894 -19.51 7.26 -4.66
C TRP A 894 -20.47 7.30 -3.47
N MET A 895 -20.15 6.58 -2.39
CA MET A 895 -21.00 6.57 -1.19
C MET A 895 -21.11 7.98 -0.60
N ASN A 896 -19.99 8.65 -0.36
CA ASN A 896 -19.97 9.98 0.24
C ASN A 896 -20.70 11.02 -0.63
N ASP A 897 -20.43 11.02 -1.93
CA ASP A 897 -21.01 11.99 -2.86
C ASP A 897 -22.53 11.81 -2.95
N THR A 898 -22.98 10.57 -3.15
CA THR A 898 -24.42 10.30 -3.36
C THR A 898 -25.24 10.45 -2.08
N LEU A 899 -24.69 10.12 -0.91
CA LEU A 899 -25.32 10.41 0.39
C LEU A 899 -25.40 11.92 0.65
N SER A 900 -24.34 12.66 0.36
CA SER A 900 -24.32 14.13 0.46
C SER A 900 -25.38 14.77 -0.44
N TYR A 901 -25.56 14.23 -1.65
CA TYR A 901 -26.56 14.70 -2.59
C TYR A 901 -28.00 14.56 -2.08
N ILE A 902 -28.37 13.39 -1.53
CA ILE A 902 -29.74 13.16 -1.04
C ILE A 902 -30.06 13.91 0.25
N GLN A 903 -29.02 14.25 1.04
CA GLN A 903 -29.16 15.09 2.24
C GLN A 903 -29.53 16.55 1.94
N ARG A 904 -29.43 16.96 0.68
CA ARG A 904 -29.81 18.31 0.24
C ARG A 904 -31.28 18.36 -0.12
N GLU A 905 -31.92 19.48 0.21
CA GLU A 905 -33.22 19.83 -0.33
C GLU A 905 -33.18 19.82 -1.86
N PRO A 906 -34.22 19.32 -2.56
CA PRO A 906 -34.17 19.16 -4.01
C PRO A 906 -33.86 20.43 -4.81
N VAL A 907 -34.22 21.61 -4.31
CA VAL A 907 -33.92 22.89 -4.97
C VAL A 907 -32.41 23.19 -5.05
N HIS A 908 -31.62 22.66 -4.12
CA HIS A 908 -30.16 22.85 -4.07
C HIS A 908 -29.38 21.80 -4.86
N ARG A 909 -30.00 20.66 -5.19
CA ARG A 909 -29.35 19.54 -5.89
C ARG A 909 -28.79 19.92 -7.26
N GLN A 910 -29.33 20.93 -7.93
CA GLN A 910 -28.82 21.45 -9.21
C GLN A 910 -27.38 21.97 -9.11
N TYR A 911 -26.96 22.49 -7.94
CA TYR A 911 -25.60 23.01 -7.72
C TYR A 911 -24.60 21.91 -7.34
N HIS A 912 -25.09 20.68 -7.20
CA HIS A 912 -24.37 19.50 -6.75
C HIS A 912 -24.62 18.32 -7.69
N HIS A 913 -25.01 18.60 -8.93
CA HIS A 913 -25.34 17.56 -9.91
C HIS A 913 -24.13 16.64 -10.17
N ASN A 914 -22.93 17.21 -10.08
CA ASN A 914 -21.65 16.51 -10.17
C ASN A 914 -21.47 15.43 -9.11
N ASP A 915 -22.05 15.56 -7.91
CA ASP A 915 -21.93 14.56 -6.84
C ASP A 915 -22.51 13.20 -7.30
N MET A 916 -23.48 13.21 -8.22
CA MET A 916 -24.08 11.98 -8.77
C MET A 916 -23.40 11.48 -10.05
N THR A 917 -22.53 12.27 -10.68
CA THR A 917 -21.87 11.91 -11.95
C THR A 917 -20.37 11.69 -11.81
N PHE A 918 -19.73 12.22 -10.77
CA PHE A 918 -18.28 12.23 -10.61
C PHE A 918 -17.69 10.83 -10.49
N ALA A 919 -18.38 9.93 -9.79
CA ALA A 919 -17.96 8.53 -9.68
C ALA A 919 -17.68 7.87 -11.03
N MET A 920 -18.41 8.24 -12.10
CA MET A 920 -18.21 7.69 -13.44
C MET A 920 -16.87 8.05 -14.08
N VAL A 921 -16.17 9.07 -13.58
CA VAL A 921 -14.81 9.43 -14.03
C VAL A 921 -13.81 8.31 -13.71
N TYR A 922 -14.02 7.60 -12.60
CA TYR A 922 -13.10 6.57 -12.11
C TYR A 922 -13.75 5.21 -11.89
N SER A 923 -15.05 5.01 -12.14
CA SER A 923 -15.77 3.74 -11.87
C SER A 923 -15.19 2.50 -12.56
N PHE A 924 -14.29 2.67 -13.53
CA PHE A 924 -13.62 1.59 -14.26
C PHE A 924 -12.14 1.43 -13.90
N SER A 925 -11.64 2.15 -12.89
CA SER A 925 -10.25 2.01 -12.42
C SER A 925 -10.06 0.82 -11.48
N GLU A 926 -11.13 0.38 -10.83
CA GLU A 926 -11.16 -0.74 -9.88
C GLU A 926 -12.48 -1.51 -10.05
N ASN A 927 -12.55 -2.73 -9.51
CA ASN A 927 -13.79 -3.50 -9.43
C ASN A 927 -14.60 -3.06 -8.21
N PHE A 928 -15.56 -2.15 -8.39
CA PHE A 928 -16.26 -1.53 -7.26
C PHE A 928 -17.48 -2.31 -6.75
N VAL A 929 -17.61 -2.35 -5.42
CA VAL A 929 -18.89 -2.51 -4.71
C VAL A 929 -19.34 -1.10 -4.30
N LEU A 930 -20.64 -0.80 -4.42
CA LEU A 930 -21.28 0.44 -4.00
C LEU A 930 -21.88 0.21 -2.59
N PRO A 931 -21.25 0.70 -1.51
CA PRO A 931 -21.68 0.37 -0.16
C PRO A 931 -22.63 1.43 0.41
N ILE A 932 -23.69 0.95 1.05
CA ILE A 932 -24.43 1.68 2.09
C ILE A 932 -24.35 0.81 3.33
N SER A 933 -23.23 0.93 4.03
CA SER A 933 -22.84 0.04 5.12
C SER A 933 -23.37 0.49 6.48
N HIS A 934 -23.13 -0.34 7.49
CA HIS A 934 -23.45 -0.07 8.89
C HIS A 934 -22.88 1.27 9.40
N ASP A 935 -21.66 1.63 8.98
CA ASP A 935 -20.98 2.87 9.37
C ASP A 935 -21.74 4.14 8.96
N GLU A 936 -22.61 4.05 7.96
CA GLU A 936 -23.33 5.20 7.43
C GLU A 936 -24.66 5.49 8.15
N VAL A 937 -25.09 4.63 9.07
CA VAL A 937 -26.38 4.73 9.76
C VAL A 937 -26.26 4.71 11.29
N VAL A 938 -25.15 5.21 11.80
CA VAL A 938 -24.76 5.25 13.22
C VAL A 938 -24.11 6.60 13.60
N HIS A 939 -23.73 6.76 14.87
CA HIS A 939 -22.91 7.86 15.39
C HIS A 939 -23.41 9.28 15.03
N GLY A 940 -24.73 9.47 14.93
CA GLY A 940 -25.32 10.77 14.61
C GLY A 940 -25.36 11.10 13.11
N LYS A 941 -24.92 10.19 12.23
CA LYS A 941 -25.04 10.35 10.76
C LYS A 941 -26.48 10.18 10.28
N GLY A 942 -27.39 9.69 11.12
CA GLY A 942 -28.79 9.42 10.81
C GLY A 942 -28.99 8.13 10.00
N SER A 943 -30.13 7.46 10.24
CA SER A 943 -30.62 6.38 9.36
C SER A 943 -30.92 6.89 7.95
N MET A 944 -30.94 6.00 6.96
CA MET A 944 -31.17 6.39 5.55
C MET A 944 -32.42 7.25 5.35
N ILE A 945 -33.54 6.91 6.01
CA ILE A 945 -34.80 7.69 5.90
C ILE A 945 -34.68 9.10 6.51
N ASN A 946 -33.79 9.29 7.48
CA ASN A 946 -33.59 10.57 8.16
C ASN A 946 -32.48 11.43 7.55
N LYS A 947 -31.69 10.87 6.61
CA LYS A 947 -30.79 11.67 5.78
C LYS A 947 -31.55 12.61 4.85
N VAL A 948 -32.76 12.26 4.42
CA VAL A 948 -33.56 13.09 3.51
C VAL A 948 -34.33 14.18 4.30
N PRO A 949 -34.10 15.48 4.05
CA PRO A 949 -34.65 16.58 4.87
C PRO A 949 -36.07 17.01 4.46
N GLU A 950 -36.96 16.06 4.16
CA GLU A 950 -38.32 16.35 3.67
C GLU A 950 -39.41 15.63 4.49
N ASP A 951 -40.68 15.78 4.10
CA ASP A 951 -41.79 15.02 4.71
C ASP A 951 -41.73 13.53 4.37
N ASP A 952 -42.47 12.71 5.13
CA ASP A 952 -42.43 11.24 5.04
C ASP A 952 -42.66 10.72 3.61
N TRP A 953 -43.57 11.31 2.81
CA TRP A 953 -43.80 10.83 1.45
C TRP A 953 -42.56 11.09 0.58
N ARG A 954 -41.99 12.30 0.65
CA ARG A 954 -40.80 12.68 -0.10
C ARG A 954 -39.54 11.95 0.37
N LYS A 955 -39.44 11.60 1.65
CA LYS A 955 -38.38 10.74 2.19
C LYS A 955 -38.39 9.37 1.51
N PHE A 956 -39.54 8.67 1.54
CA PHE A 956 -39.66 7.37 0.88
C PHE A 956 -39.49 7.46 -0.63
N ALA A 957 -40.05 8.47 -1.29
CA ALA A 957 -39.86 8.66 -2.73
C ALA A 957 -38.38 8.88 -3.09
N THR A 958 -37.67 9.75 -2.35
CA THR A 958 -36.23 9.98 -2.54
C THR A 958 -35.43 8.69 -2.35
N LEU A 959 -35.70 7.89 -1.31
CA LEU A 959 -35.04 6.60 -1.13
C LEU A 959 -35.34 5.62 -2.26
N ARG A 960 -36.58 5.60 -2.77
CA ARG A 960 -36.94 4.79 -3.94
C ARG A 960 -36.14 5.20 -5.17
N ALA A 961 -36.03 6.51 -5.44
CA ALA A 961 -35.19 7.03 -6.51
C ALA A 961 -33.71 6.70 -6.31
N TYR A 962 -33.20 6.85 -5.09
CA TYR A 962 -31.82 6.60 -4.71
C TYR A 962 -31.41 5.14 -4.93
N TYR A 963 -32.17 4.17 -4.39
CA TYR A 963 -31.85 2.76 -4.60
C TYR A 963 -32.05 2.33 -6.06
N SER A 964 -32.97 2.95 -6.79
CA SER A 964 -33.10 2.72 -8.24
C SER A 964 -31.88 3.24 -9.00
N PHE A 965 -31.30 4.37 -8.59
CA PHE A 965 -30.04 4.85 -9.14
C PHE A 965 -28.90 3.88 -8.79
N MET A 966 -28.74 3.54 -7.52
CA MET A 966 -27.71 2.63 -7.02
C MET A 966 -27.71 1.27 -7.76
N TRP A 967 -28.87 0.63 -7.92
CA TRP A 967 -28.98 -0.67 -8.61
C TRP A 967 -28.74 -0.62 -10.12
N SER A 968 -28.79 0.57 -10.72
CA SER A 968 -28.55 0.74 -12.16
C SER A 968 -27.25 1.47 -12.47
N HIS A 969 -26.55 1.98 -11.47
CA HIS A 969 -25.19 2.48 -11.58
C HIS A 969 -24.20 1.32 -11.74
N PRO A 970 -23.10 1.45 -12.50
CA PRO A 970 -22.06 0.42 -12.56
C PRO A 970 -21.42 0.14 -11.18
N GLY A 971 -21.25 -1.14 -10.87
CA GLY A 971 -20.68 -1.64 -9.60
C GLY A 971 -21.64 -2.57 -8.85
N LYS A 972 -21.10 -3.50 -8.05
CA LYS A 972 -21.90 -4.44 -7.24
C LYS A 972 -22.59 -3.72 -6.08
N GLN A 973 -23.65 -4.26 -5.48
CA GLN A 973 -24.43 -3.53 -4.47
C GLN A 973 -24.26 -4.11 -3.07
N LEU A 974 -24.15 -3.24 -2.06
CA LEU A 974 -24.21 -3.60 -0.65
C LEU A 974 -25.12 -2.65 0.11
N VAL A 975 -26.08 -3.21 0.85
CA VAL A 975 -26.97 -2.45 1.75
C VAL A 975 -27.03 -3.10 3.11
N PHE A 976 -26.82 -2.31 4.16
CA PHE A 976 -26.93 -2.73 5.54
C PHE A 976 -28.38 -2.94 5.98
N MET A 977 -28.57 -3.97 6.80
CA MET A 977 -29.85 -4.31 7.40
C MET A 977 -30.55 -3.12 8.06
N GLY A 978 -31.87 -2.99 7.84
CA GLY A 978 -32.68 -1.85 8.27
C GLY A 978 -32.84 -0.78 7.19
N CYS A 979 -31.88 -0.62 6.28
CA CYS A 979 -31.96 0.37 5.21
C CYS A 979 -33.02 0.01 4.16
N GLU A 980 -33.22 -1.28 3.87
CA GLU A 980 -34.10 -1.80 2.83
C GLU A 980 -35.59 -1.53 3.08
N PHE A 981 -35.99 -1.34 4.34
CA PHE A 981 -37.35 -0.94 4.71
C PHE A 981 -37.39 0.47 5.33
N GLY A 982 -36.27 1.19 5.31
CA GLY A 982 -36.17 2.57 5.78
C GLY A 982 -36.41 2.70 7.28
N GLN A 983 -35.70 1.91 8.10
CA GLN A 983 -35.70 2.02 9.56
C GLN A 983 -35.54 3.49 10.00
N ARG A 984 -36.26 3.91 11.05
CA ARG A 984 -36.24 5.30 11.49
C ARG A 984 -35.10 5.59 12.44
N SER A 985 -34.86 4.75 13.43
CA SER A 985 -33.70 4.94 14.30
C SER A 985 -32.40 4.61 13.56
N GLU A 986 -31.31 5.24 13.98
CA GLU A 986 -29.97 4.71 13.71
C GLU A 986 -29.88 3.25 14.19
N PHE A 987 -28.93 2.52 13.62
CA PHE A 987 -28.64 1.18 14.09
C PHE A 987 -28.13 1.23 15.55
N ASP A 988 -28.61 0.29 16.35
CA ASP A 988 -28.27 0.11 17.76
C ASP A 988 -28.26 -1.38 18.03
N GLU A 989 -27.05 -1.94 18.15
CA GLU A 989 -26.83 -3.38 18.30
C GLU A 989 -27.53 -3.95 19.55
N SER A 990 -27.71 -3.11 20.57
CA SER A 990 -28.30 -3.51 21.85
C SER A 990 -29.82 -3.73 21.77
N LYS A 991 -30.50 -3.08 20.80
CA LYS A 991 -31.97 -3.12 20.64
C LYS A 991 -32.42 -4.03 19.50
N GLY A 992 -31.60 -4.14 18.47
CA GLY A 992 -31.93 -4.78 17.20
C GLY A 992 -32.87 -3.97 16.32
N LEU A 993 -33.18 -4.49 15.13
CA LEU A 993 -33.94 -3.76 14.12
C LEU A 993 -35.42 -3.52 14.47
N GLU A 994 -35.97 -2.43 13.94
CA GLU A 994 -37.37 -2.02 14.12
C GLU A 994 -38.35 -2.83 13.25
N TRP A 995 -38.32 -4.17 13.30
CA TRP A 995 -39.14 -5.04 12.44
C TRP A 995 -40.64 -4.71 12.42
N TRP A 996 -41.17 -4.20 13.54
CA TRP A 996 -42.57 -3.79 13.67
C TRP A 996 -42.97 -2.67 12.70
N VAL A 997 -42.03 -1.86 12.19
CA VAL A 997 -42.32 -0.81 11.20
C VAL A 997 -42.44 -1.36 9.78
N SER A 998 -41.92 -2.55 9.49
CA SER A 998 -41.81 -3.08 8.12
C SER A 998 -43.14 -3.31 7.42
N ASP A 999 -44.25 -3.43 8.18
CA ASP A 999 -45.61 -3.53 7.65
C ASP A 999 -46.34 -2.18 7.50
N LEU A 1000 -45.73 -1.09 7.97
CA LEU A 1000 -46.32 0.25 7.87
C LEU A 1000 -46.19 0.82 6.46
N TRP A 1001 -47.05 1.78 6.15
CA TRP A 1001 -47.01 2.52 4.90
C TRP A 1001 -45.63 3.19 4.70
N GLY A 1002 -45.18 3.29 3.44
CA GLY A 1002 -43.81 3.70 3.11
C GLY A 1002 -42.79 2.58 3.31
N HIS A 1003 -42.63 2.08 4.54
CA HIS A 1003 -41.65 1.05 4.91
C HIS A 1003 -41.84 -0.25 4.12
N ARG A 1004 -43.07 -0.79 4.11
CA ARG A 1004 -43.39 -2.01 3.34
C ARG A 1004 -43.19 -1.81 1.84
N GLY A 1005 -43.53 -0.61 1.34
CA GLY A 1005 -43.39 -0.27 -0.07
C GLY A 1005 -41.93 -0.23 -0.51
N LEU A 1006 -41.06 0.33 0.33
CA LEU A 1006 -39.62 0.35 0.10
C LEU A 1006 -39.02 -1.07 0.14
N GLN A 1007 -39.43 -1.90 1.12
CA GLN A 1007 -39.00 -3.28 1.23
C GLN A 1007 -39.37 -4.12 0.00
N LEU A 1008 -40.62 -3.99 -0.47
CA LEU A 1008 -41.09 -4.65 -1.69
C LEU A 1008 -40.39 -4.12 -2.95
N MET A 1009 -40.04 -2.83 -2.98
CA MET A 1009 -39.24 -2.27 -4.07
C MET A 1009 -37.84 -2.88 -4.08
N MET A 1010 -37.18 -2.99 -2.92
CA MET A 1010 -35.85 -3.58 -2.83
C MET A 1010 -35.84 -5.03 -3.35
N ARG A 1011 -36.84 -5.82 -2.94
CA ARG A 1011 -37.07 -7.16 -3.51
C ARG A 1011 -37.19 -7.11 -5.03
N ARG A 1012 -37.99 -6.20 -5.57
CA ARG A 1012 -38.17 -6.07 -7.02
C ARG A 1012 -36.87 -5.68 -7.73
N LEU A 1013 -36.08 -4.78 -7.16
CA LEU A 1013 -34.78 -4.39 -7.71
C LEU A 1013 -33.84 -5.59 -7.77
N ASN A 1014 -33.76 -6.40 -6.72
CA ASN A 1014 -32.97 -7.64 -6.70
C ASN A 1014 -33.44 -8.69 -7.72
N GLU A 1015 -34.76 -8.86 -7.88
CA GLU A 1015 -35.31 -9.72 -8.93
C GLU A 1015 -34.90 -9.25 -10.33
N LEU A 1016 -35.02 -7.95 -10.61
CA LEU A 1016 -34.65 -7.35 -11.88
C LEU A 1016 -33.15 -7.41 -12.14
N TYR A 1017 -32.33 -7.14 -11.13
CA TYR A 1017 -30.88 -7.19 -11.21
C TYR A 1017 -30.41 -8.55 -11.72
N ARG A 1018 -30.88 -9.65 -11.11
CA ARG A 1018 -30.52 -11.02 -11.53
C ARG A 1018 -31.07 -11.42 -12.90
N GLN A 1019 -32.15 -10.80 -13.35
CA GLN A 1019 -32.82 -11.16 -14.62
C GLN A 1019 -32.27 -10.40 -15.83
N ASN A 1020 -31.46 -9.35 -15.62
CA ASN A 1020 -31.04 -8.45 -16.70
C ASN A 1020 -29.53 -8.22 -16.64
N SER A 1021 -28.80 -8.93 -17.51
CA SER A 1021 -27.34 -8.82 -17.68
C SER A 1021 -26.79 -7.40 -17.86
N PRO A 1022 -27.49 -6.42 -18.49
CA PRO A 1022 -26.96 -5.07 -18.61
C PRO A 1022 -26.65 -4.40 -17.27
N LEU A 1023 -27.32 -4.81 -16.19
CA LEU A 1023 -27.13 -4.22 -14.87
C LEU A 1023 -25.86 -4.70 -14.16
N PHE A 1024 -25.23 -5.80 -14.59
CA PHE A 1024 -24.13 -6.41 -13.83
C PHE A 1024 -22.95 -6.96 -14.65
N GLU A 1025 -23.15 -7.35 -15.91
CA GLU A 1025 -22.15 -8.13 -16.65
C GLU A 1025 -20.88 -7.32 -16.97
N LEU A 1026 -21.05 -6.03 -17.23
CA LEU A 1026 -19.99 -5.09 -17.62
C LEU A 1026 -19.82 -3.95 -16.60
N ASP A 1027 -19.99 -4.23 -15.31
CA ASP A 1027 -19.89 -3.21 -14.24
C ASP A 1027 -18.52 -2.51 -14.19
N ASN A 1028 -17.44 -3.21 -14.55
CA ASN A 1028 -16.06 -2.74 -14.54
C ASN A 1028 -15.51 -2.40 -15.94
N ASP A 1029 -16.38 -2.31 -16.96
CA ASP A 1029 -16.00 -1.96 -18.32
C ASP A 1029 -16.82 -0.76 -18.81
N ALA A 1030 -16.14 0.25 -19.37
CA ALA A 1030 -16.79 1.44 -19.93
C ALA A 1030 -17.79 1.11 -21.05
N ALA A 1031 -17.65 -0.04 -21.74
CA ALA A 1031 -18.62 -0.52 -22.71
C ALA A 1031 -20.00 -0.83 -22.10
N GLY A 1032 -20.08 -1.09 -20.80
CA GLY A 1032 -21.30 -1.39 -20.07
C GLY A 1032 -22.19 -0.18 -19.77
N PHE A 1033 -21.73 1.05 -20.06
CA PHE A 1033 -22.42 2.27 -19.66
C PHE A 1033 -22.31 3.38 -20.71
N ARG A 1034 -23.38 4.16 -20.89
CA ARG A 1034 -23.34 5.40 -21.67
C ARG A 1034 -24.33 6.42 -21.14
N TRP A 1035 -23.88 7.64 -20.83
CA TRP A 1035 -24.78 8.75 -20.56
C TRP A 1035 -25.65 9.08 -21.78
N ILE A 1036 -26.96 9.25 -21.56
CA ILE A 1036 -27.87 9.88 -22.53
C ILE A 1036 -27.85 11.39 -22.28
N ASN A 1037 -28.13 11.80 -21.04
CA ASN A 1037 -28.01 13.17 -20.59
C ASN A 1037 -27.58 13.19 -19.12
N ALA A 1038 -26.40 13.75 -18.87
CA ALA A 1038 -25.80 13.94 -17.55
C ALA A 1038 -25.78 15.43 -17.12
N ASP A 1039 -26.31 16.33 -17.94
CA ASP A 1039 -26.19 17.78 -17.78
C ASP A 1039 -27.52 18.47 -17.40
N ASP A 1040 -28.59 17.69 -17.13
CA ASP A 1040 -29.89 18.23 -16.71
C ASP A 1040 -29.91 18.59 -15.21
N ALA A 1041 -28.95 19.42 -14.81
CA ALA A 1041 -28.78 19.92 -13.46
C ALA A 1041 -30.01 20.70 -13.00
N GLY A 1042 -30.56 21.58 -13.85
CA GLY A 1042 -31.78 22.33 -13.55
C GLY A 1042 -33.01 21.43 -13.38
N GLY A 1043 -33.01 20.26 -14.02
CA GLY A 1043 -34.05 19.25 -13.89
C GLY A 1043 -33.84 18.28 -12.71
N ASN A 1044 -32.64 18.15 -12.16
CA ASN A 1044 -32.21 17.03 -11.31
C ASN A 1044 -32.50 15.66 -11.96
N VAL A 1045 -32.37 15.56 -13.28
CA VAL A 1045 -32.67 14.31 -14.01
C VAL A 1045 -31.39 13.72 -14.55
N PHE A 1046 -31.23 12.42 -14.38
CA PHE A 1046 -30.13 11.63 -14.91
C PHE A 1046 -30.70 10.59 -15.86
N SER A 1047 -30.09 10.45 -17.04
CA SER A 1047 -30.48 9.40 -17.99
C SER A 1047 -29.28 8.75 -18.65
N TYR A 1048 -29.27 7.43 -18.68
CA TYR A 1048 -28.14 6.62 -19.17
C TYR A 1048 -28.61 5.27 -19.71
N LEU A 1049 -27.72 4.63 -20.46
CA LEU A 1049 -27.85 3.28 -20.95
C LEU A 1049 -26.91 2.36 -20.18
N ARG A 1050 -27.38 1.16 -19.89
CA ARG A 1050 -26.61 0.00 -19.46
C ARG A 1050 -26.56 -1.02 -20.58
N PHE A 1051 -25.44 -1.73 -20.72
CA PHE A 1051 -25.23 -2.74 -21.76
C PHE A 1051 -24.68 -4.04 -21.18
N ASP A 1052 -25.08 -5.15 -21.81
CA ASP A 1052 -24.48 -6.46 -21.60
C ASP A 1052 -23.39 -6.75 -22.65
N SER A 1053 -22.70 -7.89 -22.55
CA SER A 1053 -21.63 -8.25 -23.50
C SER A 1053 -22.12 -8.46 -24.94
N GLN A 1054 -23.43 -8.64 -25.13
CA GLN A 1054 -24.07 -8.76 -26.44
C GLN A 1054 -24.56 -7.41 -27.00
N GLY A 1055 -24.34 -6.32 -26.26
CA GLY A 1055 -24.79 -4.97 -26.63
C GLY A 1055 -26.29 -4.75 -26.42
N SER A 1056 -26.98 -5.60 -25.65
CA SER A 1056 -28.39 -5.40 -25.31
C SER A 1056 -28.53 -4.18 -24.39
N PRO A 1057 -29.32 -3.15 -24.78
CA PRO A 1057 -29.44 -1.94 -23.99
C PRO A 1057 -30.56 -2.03 -22.93
N MET A 1058 -30.34 -1.35 -21.81
CA MET A 1058 -31.39 -0.92 -20.88
C MET A 1058 -31.26 0.58 -20.66
N ALA A 1059 -32.34 1.34 -20.82
CA ALA A 1059 -32.35 2.77 -20.54
C ALA A 1059 -32.86 3.03 -19.12
N CYS A 1060 -32.11 3.79 -18.34
CA CYS A 1060 -32.42 4.14 -16.96
C CYS A 1060 -32.58 5.66 -16.85
N LEU A 1061 -33.69 6.09 -16.23
CA LEU A 1061 -33.98 7.49 -15.98
C LEU A 1061 -34.29 7.67 -14.51
N VAL A 1062 -33.67 8.65 -13.85
CA VAL A 1062 -33.90 8.96 -12.45
C VAL A 1062 -34.12 10.47 -12.29
N ASN A 1063 -35.23 10.85 -11.66
CA ASN A 1063 -35.59 12.22 -11.38
C ASN A 1063 -35.52 12.48 -9.87
N PHE A 1064 -34.54 13.26 -9.43
CA PHE A 1064 -34.39 13.69 -8.04
C PHE A 1064 -35.05 15.05 -7.75
N SER A 1065 -35.94 15.51 -8.63
CA SER A 1065 -36.82 16.65 -8.39
C SER A 1065 -38.20 16.21 -7.89
N PRO A 1066 -38.85 16.96 -6.99
CA PRO A 1066 -40.26 16.75 -6.65
C PRO A 1066 -41.20 17.17 -7.79
N VAL A 1067 -40.67 17.72 -8.89
CA VAL A 1067 -41.44 18.07 -10.08
C VAL A 1067 -41.40 16.90 -11.06
N PRO A 1068 -42.57 16.34 -11.47
CA PRO A 1068 -42.64 15.26 -12.45
C PRO A 1068 -42.22 15.73 -13.85
N ARG A 1069 -41.79 14.79 -14.69
CA ARG A 1069 -41.51 15.04 -16.11
C ARG A 1069 -42.57 14.34 -16.97
N PRO A 1070 -43.71 14.99 -17.29
CA PRO A 1070 -44.77 14.36 -18.09
C PRO A 1070 -44.35 14.09 -19.55
N VAL A 1071 -43.38 14.84 -20.06
CA VAL A 1071 -42.86 14.71 -21.41
C VAL A 1071 -41.35 14.96 -21.33
N TYR A 1072 -40.57 13.91 -21.15
CA TYR A 1072 -39.11 13.95 -21.15
C TYR A 1072 -38.55 13.19 -22.35
N ARG A 1073 -38.03 13.90 -23.34
CA ARG A 1073 -37.44 13.27 -24.52
C ARG A 1073 -36.05 12.72 -24.18
N ILE A 1074 -35.82 11.44 -24.46
CA ILE A 1074 -34.51 10.78 -24.37
C ILE A 1074 -34.07 10.23 -25.73
N GLY A 1075 -32.75 10.14 -25.93
CA GLY A 1075 -32.17 9.39 -27.04
C GLY A 1075 -32.12 7.88 -26.74
N LEU A 1076 -32.32 7.05 -27.76
CA LEU A 1076 -32.32 5.58 -27.66
C LEU A 1076 -31.55 4.95 -28.85
N PRO A 1077 -30.88 3.80 -28.67
CA PRO A 1077 -30.10 3.15 -29.72
C PRO A 1077 -30.91 2.69 -30.95
N HIS A 1078 -32.20 2.38 -30.76
CA HIS A 1078 -33.07 1.84 -31.81
C HIS A 1078 -34.49 2.40 -31.66
N ASP A 1079 -35.19 2.54 -32.79
CA ASP A 1079 -36.63 2.83 -32.83
C ASP A 1079 -37.45 1.58 -32.49
N GLY A 1080 -38.76 1.72 -32.36
CA GLY A 1080 -39.66 0.62 -31.97
C GLY A 1080 -40.15 0.69 -30.52
N PRO A 1081 -40.91 -0.33 -30.08
CA PRO A 1081 -41.47 -0.37 -28.74
C PRO A 1081 -40.42 -0.71 -27.67
N TRP A 1082 -40.41 0.07 -26.58
CA TRP A 1082 -39.60 -0.16 -25.39
C TRP A 1082 -40.52 -0.39 -24.19
N ARG A 1083 -40.39 -1.54 -23.52
CA ARG A 1083 -41.19 -1.90 -22.36
C ARG A 1083 -40.71 -1.15 -21.11
N GLU A 1084 -41.64 -0.58 -20.36
CA GLU A 1084 -41.41 -0.09 -18.99
C GLU A 1084 -41.22 -1.29 -18.06
N LEU A 1085 -39.96 -1.60 -17.76
CA LEU A 1085 -39.58 -2.76 -16.95
C LEU A 1085 -39.78 -2.47 -15.45
N PHE A 1086 -39.54 -1.22 -15.06
CA PHE A 1086 -39.58 -0.77 -13.68
C PHE A 1086 -40.03 0.70 -13.62
N ASN A 1087 -40.85 1.03 -12.62
CA ASN A 1087 -41.25 2.38 -12.28
C ASN A 1087 -41.35 2.48 -10.74
N SER A 1088 -40.51 3.31 -10.13
CA SER A 1088 -40.42 3.41 -8.67
C SER A 1088 -41.61 4.13 -8.03
N ASP A 1089 -42.51 4.73 -8.81
CA ASP A 1089 -43.75 5.36 -8.34
C ASP A 1089 -44.97 4.44 -8.42
N ALA A 1090 -44.79 3.15 -8.75
CA ALA A 1090 -45.87 2.18 -8.74
C ALA A 1090 -46.56 2.09 -7.35
N MET A 1091 -47.87 1.84 -7.36
CA MET A 1091 -48.67 1.72 -6.12
C MET A 1091 -48.19 0.56 -5.22
N ASP A 1092 -47.64 -0.51 -5.81
CA ASP A 1092 -47.07 -1.65 -5.08
C ASP A 1092 -45.90 -1.24 -4.17
N PHE A 1093 -45.20 -0.15 -4.52
CA PHE A 1093 -44.12 0.43 -3.73
C PHE A 1093 -44.58 1.64 -2.89
N HIS A 1094 -45.89 1.82 -2.76
CA HIS A 1094 -46.52 2.98 -2.12
C HIS A 1094 -46.15 4.32 -2.77
N GLY A 1095 -45.86 4.31 -4.08
CA GLY A 1095 -45.85 5.53 -4.90
C GLY A 1095 -47.26 6.03 -5.20
N THR A 1096 -47.37 7.10 -5.99
CA THR A 1096 -48.68 7.67 -6.36
C THR A 1096 -49.42 6.82 -7.38
N GLY A 1097 -48.69 6.13 -8.26
CA GLY A 1097 -49.24 5.43 -9.43
C GLY A 1097 -49.76 6.36 -10.53
N GLU A 1098 -49.60 7.68 -10.40
CA GLU A 1098 -50.13 8.67 -11.35
C GLU A 1098 -49.21 8.85 -12.57
N TRP A 1099 -47.91 8.64 -12.41
CA TRP A 1099 -46.89 8.92 -13.42
C TRP A 1099 -46.39 7.61 -14.07
N HIS A 1100 -47.10 7.13 -15.10
CA HIS A 1100 -46.82 5.86 -15.75
C HIS A 1100 -46.71 5.96 -17.28
N ASN A 1101 -45.96 5.04 -17.88
CA ASN A 1101 -45.84 4.94 -19.34
C ASN A 1101 -46.81 3.91 -19.95
N ASN A 1102 -47.84 3.45 -19.23
CA ASN A 1102 -48.79 2.43 -19.69
C ASN A 1102 -48.10 1.11 -20.10
N GLY A 1103 -46.95 0.79 -19.49
CA GLY A 1103 -46.18 -0.43 -19.74
C GLY A 1103 -45.21 -0.38 -20.92
N TRP A 1104 -45.26 0.63 -21.79
CA TRP A 1104 -44.29 0.77 -22.90
C TRP A 1104 -44.27 2.19 -23.49
N VAL A 1105 -43.14 2.58 -24.09
CA VAL A 1105 -42.98 3.81 -24.88
C VAL A 1105 -42.60 3.46 -26.32
N GLN A 1106 -43.03 4.30 -27.26
CA GLN A 1106 -42.65 4.17 -28.68
C GLN A 1106 -41.44 5.04 -28.97
N ALA A 1107 -40.30 4.43 -29.28
CA ALA A 1107 -39.17 5.13 -29.88
C ALA A 1107 -39.42 5.32 -31.37
N THR A 1108 -39.05 6.49 -31.88
CA THR A 1108 -39.14 6.87 -33.30
C THR A 1108 -37.77 7.21 -33.84
N ASP A 1109 -37.55 7.05 -35.15
CA ASP A 1109 -36.32 7.39 -35.87
C ASP A 1109 -36.13 8.92 -35.97
N VAL A 1110 -36.02 9.56 -34.81
CA VAL A 1110 -35.76 10.98 -34.61
C VAL A 1110 -34.56 11.07 -33.67
N PRO A 1111 -33.38 11.49 -34.17
CA PRO A 1111 -32.16 11.54 -33.36
C PRO A 1111 -32.26 12.51 -32.20
N ALA A 1112 -31.73 12.11 -31.03
CA ALA A 1112 -31.58 12.96 -29.85
C ALA A 1112 -30.37 12.52 -29.02
N TYR A 1113 -29.66 13.47 -28.39
CA TYR A 1113 -28.52 13.20 -27.49
C TYR A 1113 -27.45 12.25 -28.08
N GLY A 1114 -27.15 12.41 -29.38
CA GLY A 1114 -26.15 11.59 -30.07
C GLY A 1114 -26.56 10.13 -30.30
N LEU A 1115 -27.86 9.81 -30.18
CA LEU A 1115 -28.45 8.50 -30.46
C LEU A 1115 -29.45 8.61 -31.63
N PRO A 1116 -29.63 7.54 -32.43
CA PRO A 1116 -30.38 7.61 -33.69
C PRO A 1116 -31.90 7.70 -33.50
N ALA A 1117 -32.45 7.15 -32.42
CA ALA A 1117 -33.87 7.20 -32.11
C ALA A 1117 -34.17 8.00 -30.84
N SER A 1118 -35.44 8.34 -30.61
CA SER A 1118 -35.88 8.99 -29.38
C SER A 1118 -37.33 8.67 -29.01
N ALA A 1119 -37.65 8.78 -27.73
CA ALA A 1119 -38.98 8.59 -27.16
C ALA A 1119 -39.30 9.70 -26.15
N ASP A 1120 -40.58 10.05 -26.00
CA ASP A 1120 -41.06 10.82 -24.85
C ASP A 1120 -41.37 9.85 -23.72
N VAL A 1121 -40.82 10.11 -22.55
CA VAL A 1121 -40.98 9.27 -21.37
C VAL A 1121 -41.60 10.13 -20.26
N VAL A 1122 -42.58 9.56 -19.57
CA VAL A 1122 -43.07 10.08 -18.30
C VAL A 1122 -42.11 9.64 -17.20
N VAL A 1123 -41.47 10.58 -16.50
CA VAL A 1123 -40.60 10.28 -15.35
C VAL A 1123 -41.26 10.82 -14.07
N PRO A 1124 -41.51 9.97 -13.06
CA PRO A 1124 -42.18 10.37 -11.82
C PRO A 1124 -41.37 11.42 -11.03
N PRO A 1125 -42.00 12.16 -10.10
CA PRO A 1125 -41.29 13.03 -9.17
C PRO A 1125 -40.59 12.18 -8.11
N LEU A 1126 -39.32 12.49 -7.81
CA LEU A 1126 -38.50 11.72 -6.87
C LEU A 1126 -38.58 10.22 -7.15
N GLY A 1127 -38.32 9.82 -8.40
CA GLY A 1127 -38.47 8.43 -8.82
C GLY A 1127 -37.72 8.09 -10.10
N ALA A 1128 -37.81 6.83 -10.50
CA ALA A 1128 -37.05 6.26 -11.60
C ALA A 1128 -37.92 5.41 -12.52
N VAL A 1129 -37.51 5.33 -13.80
CA VAL A 1129 -38.10 4.47 -14.84
C VAL A 1129 -36.98 3.74 -15.56
N TRP A 1130 -37.12 2.43 -15.75
CA TRP A 1130 -36.22 1.63 -16.58
C TRP A 1130 -36.96 1.04 -17.78
N LEU A 1131 -36.34 1.12 -18.95
CA LEU A 1131 -36.88 0.68 -20.22
C LEU A 1131 -35.98 -0.36 -20.87
N VAL A 1132 -36.58 -1.38 -21.48
CA VAL A 1132 -35.86 -2.37 -22.31
C VAL A 1132 -36.55 -2.52 -23.67
N PRO A 1133 -35.80 -2.80 -24.76
CA PRO A 1133 -36.42 -3.07 -26.06
C PRO A 1133 -37.36 -4.27 -25.98
N VAL A 1134 -38.50 -4.21 -26.66
CA VAL A 1134 -39.32 -5.41 -26.89
C VAL A 1134 -38.65 -6.22 -27.99
N ARG A 1135 -38.05 -7.36 -27.63
CA ARG A 1135 -37.52 -8.32 -28.61
C ARG A 1135 -38.69 -8.96 -29.36
N GLU A 1136 -38.62 -8.99 -30.69
CA GLU A 1136 -39.57 -9.76 -31.53
C GLU A 1136 -39.45 -11.28 -31.31
#